data_AF-A0A7J9HXL6-F1
#
_entry.id   AF-A0A7J9HXL6-F1
#
_cell.length_a   1.000
_cell.length_b   1.000
_cell.length_c   1.000
_cell.angle_alpha   90.00
_cell.angle_beta   90.00
_cell.angle_gamma   90.00
#
_symmetry.space_group_name_H-M   'P 1'
#
loop_
_entity.id
_entity.type
_entity.pdbx_description
1 polymer ?
#
loop_
_entity_poly.entity_id
_entity_poly.type
_entity_poly.pdbx_seq_one_letter_code
_entity_poly.pdbx_strand_id
1 'polypeptide(L)'
;MPAEEHTSIELAGTDRPGLLSEVCAVLADLHCNVVNAEIWTHNARAAAVVHVTDDSMGCAISDPKRLSTIKELLCNVLKGSDDLKTAKTTLSAPGVMHRERRLHQIMFADRDYERVEKAGVRAVEEGSSRPQVTLLNIEKDYTVVTMRSKDRPKLLFDIVCTLTDMQYVVFHGMVNTGRIEAYQRKIDADVVIQFVLEFYSEFYIRHVDGLPISSEAERVRVIQCLEAAIERRASEGLELELCTDDRLGLLSDITRIFRENSLCIRRALISTKGGKAKDTFYVTDVTGNPVDPKIIDSIRAQIGHTALQVKFMRTVTDLATRIGRALISASNHATPNPTWTPSLEQTLLRLGCRESLTPSLVARVIDSFPFTHHSLALGFFNWASRKPGFSHDSISYQSILKSLSSSRQFNAIEALLKQVKAQKLSLDPSVYRFIISSLIKGKKTQNAIWVFNEVNSLSAELGSELCNSLLATSVSDGYFVESQKVFDEMFQKGIVFNTIGLGLFIWSTCKNGELSKVLSLLDEVKKGSSWDVNGSIIAVLVVHGLCFSSRESEAFWALDELRSRGCKPDFIAYSIVAEAFRMTNNVVERELVLKKKRKLGVAPRSNDYREFILGLILERRISEARDLGEAIVSGNFPIEDDVLNALIGSVSRIDPGSAIMFLNFMVGKGRLPTLSTLSNLSKNLCKRSKGDELWEVYQVLSSHGYFSDLESYNVMVSFFCRAGRLREAYKVLQEMKTKGLSPNVLFYNHLMEACCKEDLVRPAKRLWDEMFASGCPGNLSTYNILIGKLSQIGEVEEATRLFRHMAEKGVTPDATTYTALLEGLCQESDFKSAFEIFNKSVEQDVRLAQTILGTFVIHLCRKGQFPVASKLLCVLNSDIAHSDTHVVMLKWLADAKEIQLAIKHIQRVRGTSPSILQAIFSKLVASVSSTSGPNSTEQLLQAIQEEGPVGCKIY
;
A
#
# COMPACT_ATOMS: atom_id res chain seq x y z
N MET A 1 48.45 -20.46 -34.52
CA MET A 1 47.69 -19.77 -35.58
C MET A 1 46.51 -20.66 -35.92
N PRO A 2 45.27 -20.35 -35.47
CA PRO A 2 44.10 -21.06 -35.98
C PRO A 2 43.93 -20.68 -37.46
N ALA A 3 43.68 -21.66 -38.31
CA ALA A 3 43.54 -21.49 -39.76
C ALA A 3 42.38 -20.54 -40.11
N GLU A 4 42.56 -19.73 -41.15
CA GLU A 4 41.56 -18.81 -41.70
C GLU A 4 40.44 -19.60 -42.42
N GLU A 5 39.44 -20.07 -41.68
CA GLU A 5 38.40 -20.97 -42.24
C GLU A 5 37.33 -20.25 -43.07
N HIS A 6 37.06 -18.96 -42.84
CA HIS A 6 35.99 -18.21 -43.55
C HIS A 6 36.16 -16.68 -43.47
N THR A 7 35.52 -15.95 -44.39
CA THR A 7 35.39 -14.48 -44.35
C THR A 7 34.05 -14.06 -43.75
N SER A 8 34.05 -13.15 -42.77
CA SER A 8 32.82 -12.66 -42.11
C SER A 8 32.34 -11.34 -42.73
N ILE A 9 31.06 -11.32 -43.13
CA ILE A 9 30.34 -10.18 -43.68
C ILE A 9 29.26 -9.76 -42.68
N GLU A 10 29.31 -8.50 -42.23
CA GLU A 10 28.29 -7.90 -41.37
C GLU A 10 27.43 -6.94 -42.20
N LEU A 11 26.12 -7.09 -42.14
CA LEU A 11 25.13 -6.32 -42.87
C LEU A 11 24.16 -5.66 -41.90
N ALA A 12 23.85 -4.38 -42.10
CA ALA A 12 22.82 -3.64 -41.38
C ALA A 12 22.10 -2.65 -42.30
N GLY A 13 20.79 -2.53 -42.16
CA GLY A 13 19.99 -1.58 -42.94
C GLY A 13 18.49 -1.72 -42.73
N THR A 14 17.71 -1.04 -43.58
CA THR A 14 16.24 -1.10 -43.56
C THR A 14 15.75 -2.44 -44.11
N ASP A 15 14.93 -3.14 -43.35
CA ASP A 15 14.26 -4.38 -43.79
C ASP A 15 13.20 -4.06 -44.84
N ARG A 16 13.30 -4.72 -46.00
CA ARG A 16 12.31 -4.62 -47.09
C ARG A 16 12.00 -6.01 -47.64
N PRO A 17 10.75 -6.27 -48.08
CA PRO A 17 10.39 -7.55 -48.66
C PRO A 17 11.33 -7.92 -49.80
N GLY A 18 11.96 -9.10 -49.69
CA GLY A 18 12.90 -9.60 -50.69
C GLY A 18 14.35 -9.13 -50.55
N LEU A 19 14.70 -8.33 -49.52
CA LEU A 19 16.08 -7.94 -49.26
C LEU A 19 17.01 -9.16 -49.12
N LEU A 20 16.58 -10.15 -48.35
CA LEU A 20 17.42 -11.32 -48.10
C LEU A 20 17.64 -12.16 -49.36
N SER A 21 16.64 -12.28 -50.24
CA SER A 21 16.81 -13.01 -51.50
C SER A 21 17.74 -12.26 -52.46
N GLU A 22 17.70 -10.93 -52.48
CA GLU A 22 18.63 -10.10 -53.26
C GLU A 22 20.07 -10.23 -52.73
N VAL A 23 20.27 -10.22 -51.41
CA VAL A 23 21.59 -10.44 -50.78
C VAL A 23 22.13 -11.83 -51.11
N CYS A 24 21.30 -12.87 -51.00
CA CYS A 24 21.72 -14.25 -51.32
C CYS A 24 22.03 -14.42 -52.81
N ALA A 25 21.30 -13.75 -53.70
CA ALA A 25 21.55 -13.77 -55.13
C ALA A 25 22.90 -13.13 -55.48
N VAL A 26 23.25 -11.98 -54.88
CA VAL A 26 24.56 -11.34 -55.08
C VAL A 26 25.70 -12.23 -54.60
N LEU A 27 25.55 -12.89 -53.45
CA LEU A 27 26.57 -13.82 -52.95
C LEU A 27 26.75 -15.03 -53.88
N ALA A 28 25.66 -15.56 -54.42
CA ALA A 28 25.71 -16.68 -55.37
C ALA A 28 26.38 -16.27 -56.69
N ASP A 29 26.06 -15.09 -57.24
CA ASP A 29 26.65 -14.55 -58.47
C ASP A 29 28.16 -14.28 -58.33
N LEU A 30 28.61 -13.91 -57.14
CA LEU A 30 30.03 -13.72 -56.81
C LEU A 30 30.76 -15.01 -56.41
N HIS A 31 30.14 -16.18 -56.64
CA HIS A 31 30.67 -17.50 -56.28
C HIS A 31 31.13 -17.58 -54.81
N CYS A 32 30.35 -17.01 -53.90
CA CYS A 32 30.57 -17.06 -52.46
C CYS A 32 29.63 -18.10 -51.84
N ASN A 33 30.17 -19.17 -51.26
CA ASN A 33 29.38 -20.15 -50.55
C ASN A 33 29.11 -19.68 -49.10
N VAL A 34 27.87 -19.81 -48.63
CA VAL A 34 27.48 -19.41 -47.28
C VAL A 34 27.60 -20.60 -46.34
N VAL A 35 28.68 -20.64 -45.55
CA VAL A 35 28.92 -21.73 -44.60
C VAL A 35 28.03 -21.61 -43.37
N ASN A 36 27.81 -20.38 -42.91
CA ASN A 36 27.10 -20.08 -41.68
C ASN A 36 26.51 -18.67 -41.77
N ALA A 37 25.25 -18.47 -41.43
CA ALA A 37 24.68 -17.13 -41.35
C ALA A 37 23.65 -17.03 -40.23
N GLU A 38 23.54 -15.85 -39.64
CA GLU A 38 22.42 -15.53 -38.75
C GLU A 38 21.86 -14.15 -39.10
N ILE A 39 20.54 -14.06 -39.25
CA ILE A 39 19.82 -12.87 -39.74
C ILE A 39 18.67 -12.57 -38.78
N TRP A 40 18.55 -11.31 -38.34
CA TRP A 40 17.48 -10.81 -37.45
C TRP A 40 16.77 -9.62 -38.12
N THR A 41 15.44 -9.57 -38.03
CA THR A 41 14.64 -8.39 -38.42
C THR A 41 13.72 -7.92 -37.29
N HIS A 42 13.69 -6.61 -37.02
CA HIS A 42 12.85 -5.98 -36.00
C HIS A 42 12.63 -4.51 -36.34
N ASN A 43 11.41 -3.98 -36.11
CA ASN A 43 11.04 -2.58 -36.39
C ASN A 43 11.51 -2.03 -37.76
N ALA A 44 11.33 -2.81 -38.82
CA ALA A 44 11.76 -2.46 -40.19
C ALA A 44 13.29 -2.27 -40.34
N ARG A 45 14.09 -2.83 -39.42
CA ARG A 45 15.55 -2.96 -39.52
C ARG A 45 15.93 -4.42 -39.68
N ALA A 46 17.00 -4.66 -40.42
CA ALA A 46 17.58 -5.98 -40.63
C ALA A 46 19.08 -5.95 -40.31
N ALA A 47 19.55 -6.98 -39.61
CA ALA A 47 20.97 -7.23 -39.40
C ALA A 47 21.31 -8.68 -39.75
N ALA A 48 22.48 -8.89 -40.37
CA ALA A 48 22.98 -10.22 -40.67
C ALA A 48 24.49 -10.34 -40.42
N VAL A 49 24.91 -11.48 -39.90
CA VAL A 49 26.32 -11.90 -39.83
C VAL A 49 26.45 -13.16 -40.67
N VAL A 50 27.17 -13.06 -41.78
CA VAL A 50 27.29 -14.11 -42.80
C VAL A 50 28.76 -14.51 -42.92
N HIS A 51 29.05 -15.79 -42.76
CA HIS A 51 30.37 -16.36 -42.99
C HIS A 51 30.38 -17.04 -44.36
N VAL A 52 31.29 -16.56 -45.22
CA VAL A 52 31.40 -17.03 -46.60
C VAL A 52 32.77 -17.65 -46.87
N THR A 53 32.79 -18.59 -47.81
CA THR A 53 34.00 -19.18 -48.38
C THR A 53 33.98 -19.06 -49.89
N ASP A 54 35.15 -19.18 -50.51
CA ASP A 54 35.29 -19.29 -51.95
C ASP A 54 34.72 -20.65 -52.43
N ASP A 55 33.82 -20.65 -53.41
CA ASP A 55 33.24 -21.86 -54.01
C ASP A 55 34.31 -22.78 -54.64
N SER A 56 35.37 -22.21 -55.20
CA SER A 56 36.43 -22.95 -55.89
C SER A 56 37.52 -23.51 -54.98
N MET A 57 37.79 -22.84 -53.85
CA MET A 57 38.90 -23.17 -52.95
C MET A 57 38.45 -23.65 -51.56
N GLY A 58 37.20 -23.42 -51.18
CA GLY A 58 36.63 -23.79 -49.87
C GLY A 58 37.26 -23.06 -48.67
N CYS A 59 38.06 -22.01 -48.92
CA CYS A 59 38.77 -21.24 -47.91
C CYS A 59 38.22 -19.81 -47.77
N ALA A 60 38.73 -19.06 -46.79
CA ALA A 60 38.45 -17.64 -46.66
C ALA A 60 38.81 -16.86 -47.93
N ILE A 61 38.00 -15.86 -48.27
CA ILE A 61 38.23 -14.96 -49.39
C ILE A 61 39.24 -13.90 -48.93
N SER A 62 40.48 -14.00 -49.41
CA SER A 62 41.58 -13.10 -49.01
C SER A 62 41.92 -12.02 -50.04
N ASP A 63 41.34 -12.06 -51.25
CA ASP A 63 41.58 -11.05 -52.29
C ASP A 63 40.92 -9.70 -51.95
N PRO A 64 41.70 -8.62 -51.71
CA PRO A 64 41.16 -7.31 -51.33
C PRO A 64 40.27 -6.68 -52.39
N LYS A 65 40.53 -6.94 -53.68
CA LYS A 65 39.71 -6.39 -54.77
C LYS A 65 38.34 -7.04 -54.81
N ARG A 66 38.29 -8.38 -54.77
CA ARG A 66 37.04 -9.14 -54.67
C ARG A 66 36.24 -8.78 -53.42
N LEU A 67 36.91 -8.63 -52.27
CA LEU A 67 36.27 -8.17 -51.03
C LEU A 67 35.66 -6.76 -51.18
N SER A 68 36.36 -5.83 -51.84
CA SER A 68 35.80 -4.50 -52.13
C SER A 68 34.58 -4.56 -53.02
N THR A 69 34.60 -5.39 -54.07
CA THR A 69 33.45 -5.60 -54.98
C THR A 69 32.24 -6.19 -54.25
N ILE A 70 32.46 -7.22 -53.41
CA ILE A 70 31.42 -7.83 -52.57
C ILE A 70 30.80 -6.76 -51.65
N LYS A 71 31.64 -5.96 -50.98
CA LYS A 71 31.20 -4.90 -50.07
C LYS A 71 30.34 -3.85 -50.79
N GLU A 72 30.78 -3.40 -51.97
CA GLU A 72 30.10 -2.36 -52.74
C GLU A 72 28.73 -2.84 -53.25
N LEU A 73 28.67 -4.03 -53.86
CA LEU A 73 27.43 -4.60 -54.37
C LEU A 73 26.41 -4.86 -53.27
N LEU A 74 26.83 -5.43 -52.14
CA LEU A 74 25.94 -5.64 -50.99
C LEU A 74 25.48 -4.31 -50.36
N CYS A 75 26.35 -3.31 -50.31
CA CYS A 75 25.98 -1.98 -49.84
C CYS A 75 24.93 -1.32 -50.76
N ASN A 76 25.03 -1.52 -52.07
CA ASN A 76 24.04 -1.02 -53.03
C ASN A 76 22.68 -1.70 -52.85
N VAL A 77 22.65 -3.01 -52.61
CA VAL A 77 21.41 -3.75 -52.32
C VAL A 77 20.74 -3.24 -51.02
N LEU A 78 21.53 -2.94 -49.99
CA LEU A 78 21.03 -2.45 -48.71
C LEU A 78 20.55 -0.98 -48.75
N LYS A 79 21.12 -0.14 -49.62
CA LYS A 79 20.75 1.29 -49.72
C LYS A 79 19.35 1.52 -50.31
N GLY A 80 18.87 0.63 -51.18
CA GLY A 80 17.57 0.84 -51.86
C GLY A 80 17.52 2.18 -52.62
N SER A 81 16.31 2.67 -52.95
CA SER A 81 16.12 3.92 -53.70
C SER A 81 16.12 5.20 -52.87
N ASP A 82 15.92 5.15 -51.54
CA ASP A 82 15.42 6.34 -50.81
C ASP A 82 16.09 6.71 -49.47
N ASP A 83 17.11 6.00 -48.95
CA ASP A 83 17.70 6.36 -47.64
C ASP A 83 19.23 6.49 -47.65
N LEU A 84 19.71 7.74 -47.69
CA LEU A 84 21.11 8.11 -47.89
C LEU A 84 22.05 7.91 -46.67
N LYS A 85 21.58 7.42 -45.51
CA LYS A 85 22.36 7.49 -44.25
C LYS A 85 22.50 6.23 -43.37
N THR A 86 21.99 5.05 -43.76
CA THR A 86 21.86 3.93 -42.78
C THR A 86 22.44 2.57 -43.19
N ALA A 87 22.64 2.27 -44.48
CA ALA A 87 23.17 0.96 -44.90
C ALA A 87 24.67 0.80 -44.57
N LYS A 88 25.03 -0.23 -43.80
CA LYS A 88 26.42 -0.55 -43.43
C LYS A 88 26.76 -1.99 -43.81
N THR A 89 27.86 -2.14 -44.55
CA THR A 89 28.51 -3.43 -44.82
C THR A 89 29.93 -3.39 -44.27
N THR A 90 30.27 -4.29 -43.35
CA THR A 90 31.62 -4.40 -42.78
C THR A 90 32.19 -5.78 -43.06
N LEU A 91 33.48 -5.81 -43.44
CA LEU A 91 34.24 -7.04 -43.63
C LEU A 91 35.26 -7.13 -42.50
N SER A 92 35.21 -8.21 -41.71
CA SER A 92 36.09 -8.42 -40.56
C SER A 92 37.02 -9.61 -40.82
N ALA A 93 38.27 -9.52 -40.39
CA ALA A 93 39.25 -10.61 -40.42
C ALA A 93 38.82 -11.76 -39.48
N PRO A 94 39.25 -13.01 -39.73
CA PRO A 94 38.80 -14.18 -38.99
C PRO A 94 39.13 -14.07 -37.49
N GLY A 95 38.08 -14.05 -36.68
CA GLY A 95 38.16 -14.08 -35.23
C GLY A 95 36.97 -14.86 -34.67
N VAL A 96 37.14 -15.43 -33.47
CA VAL A 96 36.06 -16.14 -32.77
C VAL A 96 35.07 -15.11 -32.22
N MET A 97 34.19 -14.62 -33.07
CA MET A 97 33.10 -13.73 -32.67
C MET A 97 31.82 -14.53 -32.36
N HIS A 98 31.22 -14.27 -31.21
CA HIS A 98 29.91 -14.83 -30.87
C HIS A 98 28.81 -14.14 -31.70
N ARG A 99 28.37 -14.78 -32.80
CA ARG A 99 27.43 -14.23 -33.81
C ARG A 99 26.22 -13.52 -33.21
N GLU A 100 25.55 -14.15 -32.24
CA GLU A 100 24.37 -13.58 -31.58
C GLU A 100 24.68 -12.30 -30.78
N ARG A 101 25.86 -12.20 -30.15
CA ARG A 101 26.27 -11.00 -29.41
C ARG A 101 26.56 -9.87 -30.37
N ARG A 102 27.21 -10.20 -31.50
CA ARG A 102 27.54 -9.23 -32.55
C ARG A 102 26.28 -8.70 -33.23
N LEU A 103 25.32 -9.56 -33.55
CA LEU A 103 24.01 -9.15 -34.08
C LEU A 103 23.26 -8.23 -33.14
N HIS A 104 23.27 -8.52 -31.83
CA HIS A 104 22.70 -7.63 -30.83
C HIS A 104 23.29 -6.21 -30.89
N GLN A 105 24.61 -6.11 -30.99
CA GLN A 105 25.31 -4.82 -31.11
C GLN A 105 24.99 -4.11 -32.43
N ILE A 106 24.90 -4.85 -33.54
CA ILE A 106 24.57 -4.29 -34.84
C ILE A 106 23.15 -3.70 -34.82
N MET A 107 22.16 -4.46 -34.32
CA MET A 107 20.77 -3.98 -34.21
C MET A 107 20.66 -2.74 -33.31
N PHE A 108 21.31 -2.76 -32.16
CA PHE A 108 21.37 -1.60 -31.25
C PHE A 108 22.01 -0.38 -31.91
N ALA A 109 23.15 -0.54 -32.59
CA ALA A 109 23.83 0.54 -33.30
C ALA A 109 23.01 1.09 -34.49
N ASP A 110 22.11 0.27 -35.03
CA ASP A 110 21.21 0.60 -36.12
C ASP A 110 19.86 1.20 -35.65
N ARG A 111 19.70 1.36 -34.33
CA ARG A 111 18.58 2.03 -33.64
C ARG A 111 17.21 1.40 -33.90
N ASP A 112 17.15 0.08 -33.98
CA ASP A 112 15.90 -0.66 -34.09
C ASP A 112 14.91 -0.44 -32.94
N TYR A 113 15.36 0.11 -31.80
CA TYR A 113 14.51 0.49 -30.68
C TYR A 113 13.68 1.77 -30.94
N GLU A 114 14.01 2.58 -31.96
CA GLU A 114 13.22 3.76 -32.35
C GLU A 114 11.98 3.32 -33.15
N ARG A 115 10.78 3.40 -32.55
CA ARG A 115 9.53 3.05 -33.24
C ARG A 115 9.16 4.11 -34.28
N VAL A 116 8.97 3.70 -35.53
CA VAL A 116 8.41 4.56 -36.59
C VAL A 116 6.90 4.68 -36.39
N GLU A 117 6.40 5.87 -36.09
CA GLU A 117 4.96 6.15 -36.09
C GLU A 117 4.41 5.98 -37.51
N LYS A 118 3.76 4.84 -37.79
CA LYS A 118 2.96 4.70 -39.00
C LYS A 118 1.71 5.57 -38.85
N ALA A 119 1.69 6.70 -39.57
CA ALA A 119 0.50 7.53 -39.72
C ALA A 119 -0.67 6.67 -40.24
N GLY A 120 -1.70 6.47 -39.42
CA GLY A 120 -2.98 5.93 -39.89
C GLY A 120 -3.66 4.83 -39.08
N VAL A 121 -3.12 4.34 -37.97
CA VAL A 121 -3.86 3.39 -37.09
C VAL A 121 -3.96 3.99 -35.69
N ARG A 122 -5.12 4.60 -35.40
CA ARG A 122 -5.48 5.02 -34.04
C ARG A 122 -5.48 3.80 -33.13
N ALA A 123 -4.87 3.98 -31.97
CA ALA A 123 -4.75 3.04 -30.87
C ALA A 123 -6.07 2.33 -30.54
N VAL A 124 -6.17 1.06 -30.91
CA VAL A 124 -6.98 0.04 -30.22
C VAL A 124 -6.22 -1.27 -30.37
N GLU A 125 -5.40 -1.61 -29.38
CA GLU A 125 -5.08 -3.00 -28.96
C GLU A 125 -4.02 -2.96 -27.86
N GLU A 126 -4.45 -2.70 -26.62
CA GLU A 126 -3.71 -3.17 -25.43
C GLU A 126 -3.94 -4.69 -25.31
N GLY A 127 -3.14 -5.44 -26.08
CA GLY A 127 -3.02 -6.89 -26.01
C GLY A 127 -1.88 -7.32 -25.08
N SER A 128 -2.13 -8.32 -24.23
CA SER A 128 -1.24 -8.85 -23.18
C SER A 128 0.02 -9.57 -23.68
N SER A 129 0.66 -9.11 -24.76
CA SER A 129 1.87 -9.69 -25.34
C SER A 129 3.09 -8.79 -25.27
N ARG A 130 2.94 -7.51 -24.91
CA ARG A 130 4.06 -6.58 -24.80
C ARG A 130 4.84 -6.77 -23.50
N PRO A 131 6.19 -6.73 -23.55
CA PRO A 131 6.99 -6.70 -22.33
C PRO A 131 6.72 -5.42 -21.55
N GLN A 132 6.56 -5.54 -20.23
CA GLN A 132 6.40 -4.40 -19.34
C GLN A 132 7.74 -4.12 -18.64
N VAL A 133 8.32 -2.96 -18.89
CA VAL A 133 9.57 -2.50 -18.27
C VAL A 133 9.30 -1.26 -17.44
N THR A 134 9.65 -1.28 -16.15
CA THR A 134 9.54 -0.14 -15.24
C THR A 134 10.90 0.18 -14.61
N LEU A 135 11.15 1.47 -14.41
CA LEU A 135 12.39 1.99 -13.82
C LEU A 135 12.05 2.79 -12.57
N LEU A 136 12.71 2.51 -11.44
CA LEU A 136 12.55 3.21 -10.17
C LEU A 136 13.92 3.60 -9.62
N ASN A 137 14.10 4.89 -9.32
CA ASN A 137 15.28 5.37 -8.59
C ASN A 137 15.02 5.25 -7.10
N ILE A 138 15.80 4.42 -6.40
CA ILE A 138 15.79 4.31 -4.94
C ILE A 138 16.79 5.34 -4.39
N GLU A 139 16.53 5.90 -3.20
CA GLU A 139 17.27 7.02 -2.59
C GLU A 139 18.80 6.92 -2.76
N LYS A 140 19.23 7.62 -3.83
CA LYS A 140 20.56 8.11 -4.22
C LYS A 140 21.65 7.20 -4.77
N ASP A 141 21.46 5.89 -4.86
CA ASP A 141 22.59 5.04 -5.28
C ASP A 141 22.34 4.11 -6.47
N TYR A 142 21.13 3.66 -6.80
CA TYR A 142 20.92 2.72 -7.93
C TYR A 142 19.60 3.00 -8.64
N THR A 143 19.53 2.65 -9.92
CA THR A 143 18.26 2.52 -10.64
C THR A 143 17.84 1.06 -10.66
N VAL A 144 16.60 0.78 -10.25
CA VAL A 144 16.01 -0.56 -10.30
C VAL A 144 15.21 -0.69 -11.58
N VAL A 145 15.56 -1.68 -12.39
CA VAL A 145 14.86 -2.08 -13.62
C VAL A 145 14.01 -3.29 -13.29
N THR A 146 12.69 -3.17 -13.36
CA THR A 146 11.77 -4.29 -13.21
C THR A 146 11.18 -4.64 -14.57
N MET A 147 11.22 -5.92 -14.94
CA MET A 147 10.80 -6.39 -16.26
C MET A 147 9.85 -7.59 -16.13
N ARG A 148 8.74 -7.56 -16.87
CA ARG A 148 7.78 -8.65 -17.00
C ARG A 148 7.60 -9.01 -18.47
N SER A 149 7.79 -10.28 -18.82
CA SER A 149 7.58 -10.80 -20.17
C SER A 149 7.31 -12.30 -20.15
N LYS A 150 6.97 -12.92 -21.28
CA LYS A 150 6.93 -14.39 -21.38
C LYS A 150 8.34 -14.96 -21.20
N ASP A 151 8.48 -16.04 -20.44
CA ASP A 151 9.77 -16.72 -20.29
C ASP A 151 10.19 -17.41 -21.61
N ARG A 152 11.48 -17.32 -21.93
CA ARG A 152 12.05 -17.91 -23.15
C ARG A 152 13.55 -18.17 -23.05
N PRO A 153 14.10 -19.08 -23.87
CA PRO A 153 15.53 -19.28 -23.97
C PRO A 153 16.27 -17.98 -24.30
N LYS A 154 17.39 -17.73 -23.62
CA LYS A 154 18.30 -16.59 -23.82
C LYS A 154 17.74 -15.20 -23.52
N LEU A 155 16.58 -15.09 -22.86
CA LEU A 155 16.01 -13.80 -22.42
C LEU A 155 16.97 -13.01 -21.51
N LEU A 156 17.53 -13.67 -20.50
CA LEU A 156 18.49 -13.07 -19.56
C LEU A 156 19.75 -12.56 -20.29
N PHE A 157 20.22 -13.30 -21.30
CA PHE A 157 21.33 -12.89 -22.16
C PHE A 157 21.01 -11.58 -22.90
N ASP A 158 19.82 -11.46 -23.48
CA ASP A 158 19.41 -10.25 -24.22
C ASP A 158 19.33 -9.03 -23.30
N ILE A 159 18.78 -9.20 -22.10
CA ILE A 159 18.65 -8.13 -21.10
C ILE A 159 20.03 -7.62 -20.66
N VAL A 160 20.92 -8.53 -20.26
CA VAL A 160 22.27 -8.16 -19.79
C VAL A 160 23.10 -7.58 -20.92
N CYS A 161 22.99 -8.10 -22.15
CA CYS A 161 23.66 -7.53 -23.32
C CYS A 161 23.19 -6.10 -23.59
N THR A 162 21.89 -5.82 -23.45
CA THR A 162 21.34 -4.47 -23.65
C THR A 162 21.84 -3.49 -22.60
N LEU A 163 21.78 -3.87 -21.32
CA LEU A 163 22.28 -3.03 -20.23
C LEU A 163 23.77 -2.73 -20.38
N THR A 164 24.57 -3.74 -20.74
CA THR A 164 26.01 -3.56 -20.96
C THR A 164 26.34 -2.73 -22.20
N ASP A 165 25.59 -2.89 -23.31
CA ASP A 165 25.75 -2.07 -24.53
C ASP A 165 25.41 -0.59 -24.27
N MET A 166 24.47 -0.34 -23.36
CA MET A 166 24.12 1.01 -22.88
C MET A 166 25.06 1.54 -21.78
N GLN A 167 26.17 0.85 -21.49
CA GLN A 167 27.15 1.22 -20.46
C GLN A 167 26.57 1.25 -19.02
N TYR A 168 25.63 0.35 -18.72
CA TYR A 168 25.18 0.10 -17.34
C TYR A 168 25.85 -1.14 -16.76
N VAL A 169 26.22 -1.05 -15.49
CA VAL A 169 26.74 -2.15 -14.67
C VAL A 169 25.61 -2.71 -13.82
N VAL A 170 25.37 -4.01 -13.93
CA VAL A 170 24.39 -4.74 -13.10
C VAL A 170 25.08 -5.20 -11.81
N PHE A 171 24.64 -4.68 -10.66
CA PHE A 171 25.21 -5.01 -9.35
C PHE A 171 24.48 -6.17 -8.67
N HIS A 172 23.16 -6.19 -8.82
CA HIS A 172 22.31 -7.24 -8.27
C HIS A 172 21.21 -7.54 -9.29
N GLY A 173 20.89 -8.82 -9.45
CA GLY A 173 19.84 -9.28 -10.35
C GLY A 173 19.05 -10.40 -9.68
N MET A 174 17.75 -10.22 -9.57
CA MET A 174 16.82 -11.26 -9.17
C MET A 174 16.05 -11.69 -10.42
N VAL A 175 16.03 -12.99 -10.69
CA VAL A 175 15.25 -13.57 -11.79
C VAL A 175 14.35 -14.63 -11.21
N ASN A 176 13.05 -14.49 -11.46
CA ASN A 176 12.03 -15.41 -11.01
C ASN A 176 11.28 -15.98 -12.23
N THR A 177 11.59 -17.24 -12.55
CA THR A 177 10.89 -18.04 -13.55
C THR A 177 9.89 -18.93 -12.81
N GLY A 178 8.61 -18.56 -12.73
CA GLY A 178 7.63 -19.44 -12.08
C GLY A 178 6.41 -18.83 -11.40
N ARG A 179 6.14 -17.53 -11.57
CA ARG A 179 4.84 -17.00 -11.14
C ARG A 179 3.79 -17.22 -12.23
N ILE A 180 2.76 -17.95 -11.84
CA ILE A 180 1.47 -17.94 -12.51
C ILE A 180 0.70 -16.78 -11.89
N GLU A 181 0.72 -15.60 -12.50
CA GLU A 181 -0.20 -14.50 -12.16
C GLU A 181 -1.39 -14.55 -13.13
N ALA A 182 -2.61 -14.60 -12.57
CA ALA A 182 -3.85 -14.63 -13.36
C ALA A 182 -4.16 -13.20 -13.85
N TYR A 183 -4.10 -12.97 -15.16
CA TYR A 183 -4.58 -11.71 -15.72
C TYR A 183 -6.11 -11.73 -15.78
N GLN A 184 -6.72 -10.76 -15.10
CA GLN A 184 -8.13 -10.43 -15.27
C GLN A 184 -8.28 -9.61 -16.54
N ARG A 185 -8.77 -10.23 -17.62
CA ARG A 185 -9.23 -9.49 -18.80
C ARG A 185 -10.75 -9.30 -18.69
N LYS A 186 -11.19 -8.05 -18.64
CA LYS A 186 -12.61 -7.70 -18.82
C LYS A 186 -12.83 -7.52 -20.32
N ILE A 187 -13.15 -8.61 -21.00
CA ILE A 187 -13.77 -8.56 -22.33
C ILE A 187 -15.14 -9.20 -22.14
N ASP A 188 -16.15 -8.63 -22.77
CA ASP A 188 -17.57 -8.87 -22.50
C ASP A 188 -17.97 -10.33 -22.19
N ALA A 189 -18.73 -10.48 -21.11
CA ALA A 189 -19.51 -11.62 -20.63
C ALA A 189 -18.85 -13.01 -20.43
N ASP A 190 -17.64 -13.32 -20.91
CA ASP A 190 -17.01 -14.63 -20.67
C ASP A 190 -15.56 -14.52 -20.16
N VAL A 191 -15.32 -15.01 -18.94
CA VAL A 191 -14.01 -14.99 -18.26
C VAL A 191 -13.15 -16.16 -18.76
N VAL A 192 -12.18 -15.89 -19.62
CA VAL A 192 -11.13 -16.85 -19.99
C VAL A 192 -9.83 -16.49 -19.26
N ILE A 193 -9.45 -17.27 -18.24
CA ILE A 193 -8.15 -17.17 -17.58
C ILE A 193 -7.13 -17.93 -18.42
N GLN A 194 -6.21 -17.22 -19.07
CA GLN A 194 -5.10 -17.82 -19.79
C GLN A 194 -3.85 -17.84 -18.92
N PHE A 195 -3.36 -19.04 -18.60
CA PHE A 195 -2.13 -19.23 -17.84
C PHE A 195 -0.91 -19.06 -18.74
N VAL A 196 -0.08 -18.05 -18.47
CA VAL A 196 1.19 -17.80 -19.16
C VAL A 196 2.31 -17.86 -18.12
N LEU A 197 3.39 -18.58 -18.41
CA LEU A 197 4.62 -18.55 -17.62
C LEU A 197 5.25 -17.16 -17.80
N GLU A 198 5.05 -16.27 -16.83
CA GLU A 198 5.67 -14.96 -16.83
C GLU A 198 7.06 -15.02 -16.20
N PHE A 199 8.03 -14.49 -16.93
CA PHE A 199 9.36 -14.13 -16.47
C PHE A 199 9.27 -12.79 -15.76
N TYR A 200 9.64 -12.77 -14.48
CA TYR A 200 9.85 -11.55 -13.70
C TYR A 200 11.33 -11.40 -13.42
N SER A 201 11.90 -10.23 -13.72
CA SER A 201 13.27 -9.91 -13.32
C SER A 201 13.39 -8.50 -12.76
N GLU A 202 14.33 -8.35 -11.84
CA GLU A 202 14.65 -7.09 -11.17
C GLU A 202 16.16 -6.92 -11.16
N PHE A 203 16.66 -5.84 -11.80
CA PHE A 203 18.08 -5.54 -11.91
C PHE A 203 18.41 -4.19 -11.28
N TYR A 204 19.44 -4.17 -10.43
CA TYR A 204 19.99 -2.96 -9.82
C TYR A 204 21.16 -2.51 -10.66
N ILE A 205 21.01 -1.35 -11.31
CA ILE A 205 21.98 -0.82 -12.28
C ILE A 205 22.53 0.55 -11.87
N ARG A 206 23.76 0.83 -12.29
CA ARG A 206 24.34 2.18 -12.38
C ARG A 206 25.00 2.35 -13.73
N HIS A 207 25.05 3.56 -14.24
CA HIS A 207 25.87 3.84 -15.41
C HIS A 207 27.36 3.70 -15.04
N VAL A 208 28.23 3.47 -16.02
CA VAL A 208 29.69 3.24 -15.80
C VAL A 208 30.37 4.43 -15.10
N ASP A 209 29.78 5.62 -15.16
CA ASP A 209 30.21 6.81 -14.39
C ASP A 209 29.81 6.77 -12.90
N GLY A 210 29.09 5.75 -12.46
CA GLY A 210 28.64 5.54 -11.08
C GLY A 210 27.32 6.23 -10.73
N LEU A 211 26.69 6.93 -11.68
CA LEU A 211 25.44 7.66 -11.44
C LEU A 211 24.20 6.80 -11.78
N PRO A 212 23.07 6.99 -11.08
CA PRO A 212 21.77 6.45 -11.48
C PRO A 212 21.21 7.23 -12.68
N ILE A 213 20.19 6.66 -13.35
CA ILE A 213 19.50 7.32 -14.47
C ILE A 213 18.95 8.68 -14.01
N SER A 214 19.39 9.75 -14.65
CA SER A 214 19.18 11.12 -14.17
C SER A 214 18.18 11.92 -15.01
N SER A 215 17.92 11.51 -16.26
CA SER A 215 17.00 12.21 -17.18
C SER A 215 15.87 11.32 -17.68
N GLU A 216 14.70 11.92 -17.91
CA GLU A 216 13.55 11.19 -18.46
C GLU A 216 13.81 10.70 -19.90
N ALA A 217 14.62 11.43 -20.69
CA ALA A 217 15.02 10.99 -22.03
C ALA A 217 15.91 9.73 -22.00
N GLU A 218 16.81 9.63 -21.03
CA GLU A 218 17.62 8.44 -20.80
C GLU A 218 16.75 7.27 -20.30
N ARG A 219 15.81 7.55 -19.38
CA ARG A 219 14.85 6.56 -18.89
C ARG A 219 14.02 5.94 -20.01
N VAL A 220 13.44 6.77 -20.87
CA VAL A 220 12.64 6.32 -22.03
C VAL A 220 13.51 5.50 -22.98
N ARG A 221 14.75 5.91 -23.23
CA ARG A 221 15.69 5.17 -24.07
C ARG A 221 16.00 3.78 -23.52
N VAL A 222 16.26 3.67 -22.21
CA VAL A 222 16.51 2.38 -21.54
C VAL A 222 15.31 1.45 -21.67
N ILE A 223 14.10 1.96 -21.45
CA ILE A 223 12.85 1.20 -21.64
C ILE A 223 12.75 0.71 -23.09
N GLN A 224 12.88 1.60 -24.07
CA GLN A 224 12.77 1.25 -25.49
C GLN A 224 13.80 0.21 -25.92
N CYS A 225 15.05 0.33 -25.47
CA CYS A 225 16.11 -0.63 -25.79
C CYS A 225 15.83 -2.02 -25.19
N LEU A 226 15.36 -2.07 -23.95
CA LEU A 226 15.01 -3.32 -23.27
C LEU A 226 13.77 -3.97 -23.89
N GLU A 227 12.73 -3.20 -24.20
CA GLU A 227 11.55 -3.70 -24.92
C GLU A 227 11.95 -4.26 -26.28
N ALA A 228 12.74 -3.53 -27.07
CA ALA A 228 13.22 -3.99 -28.38
C ALA A 228 14.04 -5.28 -28.27
N ALA A 229 14.96 -5.37 -27.31
CA ALA A 229 15.76 -6.58 -27.10
C ALA A 229 14.90 -7.79 -26.73
N ILE A 230 13.86 -7.60 -25.91
CA ILE A 230 12.88 -8.65 -25.62
C ILE A 230 12.09 -8.97 -26.90
N GLU A 231 11.64 -8.00 -27.67
CA GLU A 231 10.80 -8.25 -28.84
C GLU A 231 11.54 -8.96 -30.01
N ARG A 232 12.84 -8.66 -30.24
CA ARG A 232 13.65 -9.20 -31.36
C ARG A 232 13.60 -10.73 -31.53
N ARG A 233 13.52 -11.47 -30.43
CA ARG A 233 13.41 -12.95 -30.43
C ARG A 233 12.03 -13.46 -29.98
N ALA A 234 11.06 -12.57 -29.75
CA ALA A 234 9.75 -12.91 -29.16
C ALA A 234 8.68 -13.13 -30.22
N SER A 235 8.97 -12.82 -31.49
CA SER A 235 8.01 -12.98 -32.57
C SER A 235 7.66 -14.45 -32.77
N GLU A 236 6.39 -14.78 -32.48
CA GLU A 236 5.73 -16.08 -32.64
C GLU A 236 5.60 -16.44 -34.14
N GLY A 237 6.74 -16.64 -34.82
CA GLY A 237 6.80 -17.09 -36.22
C GLY A 237 6.77 -18.61 -36.33
N LEU A 238 6.30 -19.12 -37.47
CA LEU A 238 6.35 -20.55 -37.78
C LEU A 238 7.81 -20.96 -38.02
N GLU A 239 8.27 -22.02 -37.33
CA GLU A 239 9.60 -22.59 -37.51
C GLU A 239 9.61 -23.59 -38.67
N LEU A 240 10.41 -23.28 -39.69
CA LEU A 240 10.65 -24.12 -40.86
C LEU A 240 12.11 -24.59 -40.84
N GLU A 241 12.32 -25.90 -40.82
CA GLU A 241 13.64 -26.51 -40.89
C GLU A 241 13.86 -27.12 -42.28
N LEU A 242 14.89 -26.65 -42.98
CA LEU A 242 15.34 -27.17 -44.25
C LEU A 242 16.53 -28.11 -44.01
N CYS A 243 16.44 -29.33 -44.54
CA CYS A 243 17.51 -30.31 -44.54
C CYS A 243 17.65 -30.92 -45.92
N THR A 244 18.61 -30.42 -46.70
CA THR A 244 18.89 -30.85 -48.08
C THR A 244 20.40 -30.86 -48.33
N ASP A 245 20.84 -31.52 -49.39
CA ASP A 245 22.22 -31.39 -49.85
C ASP A 245 22.48 -29.93 -50.26
N ASP A 246 23.61 -29.39 -49.81
CA ASP A 246 23.99 -28.00 -50.05
C ASP A 246 24.49 -27.81 -51.48
N ARG A 247 24.16 -26.67 -52.08
CA ARG A 247 24.60 -26.28 -53.43
C ARG A 247 24.68 -24.76 -53.53
N LEU A 248 25.58 -24.27 -54.38
CA LEU A 248 25.67 -22.84 -54.68
C LEU A 248 24.30 -22.32 -55.17
N GLY A 249 23.83 -21.24 -54.54
CA GLY A 249 22.53 -20.63 -54.86
C GLY A 249 21.30 -21.25 -54.17
N LEU A 250 21.44 -22.34 -53.41
CA LEU A 250 20.33 -22.95 -52.67
C LEU A 250 19.59 -21.94 -51.77
N LEU A 251 20.34 -21.17 -50.97
CA LEU A 251 19.76 -20.18 -50.07
C LEU A 251 19.02 -19.07 -50.83
N SER A 252 19.50 -18.70 -52.02
CA SER A 252 18.84 -17.74 -52.91
C SER A 252 17.51 -18.29 -53.44
N ASP A 253 17.47 -19.56 -53.84
CA ASP A 253 16.24 -20.21 -54.31
C ASP A 253 15.17 -20.29 -53.21
N ILE A 254 15.57 -20.70 -52.00
CA ILE A 254 14.65 -20.88 -50.87
C ILE A 254 14.08 -19.53 -50.41
N THR A 255 14.94 -18.53 -50.26
CA THR A 255 14.50 -17.18 -49.86
C THR A 255 13.65 -16.51 -50.94
N ARG A 256 13.86 -16.82 -52.22
CA ARG A 256 12.96 -16.42 -53.32
C ARG A 256 11.60 -17.09 -53.21
N ILE A 257 11.53 -18.40 -52.96
CA ILE A 257 10.26 -19.13 -52.79
C ILE A 257 9.44 -18.53 -51.64
N PHE A 258 10.07 -18.19 -50.52
CA PHE A 258 9.40 -17.52 -49.40
C PHE A 258 8.87 -16.12 -49.79
N ARG A 259 9.65 -15.34 -50.55
CA ARG A 259 9.22 -14.04 -51.07
C ARG A 259 8.01 -14.18 -52.01
N GLU A 260 8.03 -15.12 -52.93
CA GLU A 260 6.93 -15.37 -53.89
C GLU A 260 5.63 -15.80 -53.20
N ASN A 261 5.75 -16.51 -52.07
CA ASN A 261 4.62 -16.90 -51.23
C ASN A 261 4.25 -15.85 -50.16
N SER A 262 4.75 -14.61 -50.28
CA SER A 262 4.44 -13.51 -49.36
C SER A 262 4.78 -13.80 -47.89
N LEU A 263 5.89 -14.51 -47.65
CA LEU A 263 6.43 -14.73 -46.31
C LEU A 263 7.57 -13.77 -46.00
N CYS A 264 7.58 -13.29 -44.76
CA CYS A 264 8.66 -12.48 -44.20
C CYS A 264 9.48 -13.33 -43.22
N ILE A 265 10.80 -13.34 -43.40
CA ILE A 265 11.72 -13.98 -42.46
C ILE A 265 11.99 -13.00 -41.32
N ARG A 266 11.65 -13.40 -40.09
CA ARG A 266 11.99 -12.68 -38.86
C ARG A 266 13.37 -13.04 -38.34
N ARG A 267 13.70 -14.33 -38.48
CA ARG A 267 15.00 -14.85 -38.11
C ARG A 267 15.37 -16.01 -39.03
N ALA A 268 16.63 -16.07 -39.42
CA ALA A 268 17.19 -17.24 -40.10
C ALA A 268 18.51 -17.65 -39.47
N LEU A 269 18.69 -18.96 -39.29
CA LEU A 269 19.90 -19.61 -38.83
C LEU A 269 20.34 -20.56 -39.95
N ILE A 270 21.41 -20.20 -40.65
CA ILE A 270 21.93 -20.95 -41.78
C ILE A 270 23.20 -21.68 -41.33
N SER A 271 23.30 -22.96 -41.66
CA SER A 271 24.45 -23.78 -41.30
C SER A 271 24.65 -24.90 -42.31
N THR A 272 25.82 -24.90 -42.95
CA THR A 272 26.28 -26.02 -43.77
C THR A 272 27.23 -26.90 -42.96
N LYS A 273 26.92 -28.20 -42.83
CA LYS A 273 27.83 -29.19 -42.21
C LYS A 273 27.88 -30.46 -43.03
N GLY A 274 29.08 -30.84 -43.47
CA GLY A 274 29.31 -32.09 -44.20
C GLY A 274 28.58 -32.16 -45.54
N GLY A 275 28.51 -31.04 -46.28
CA GLY A 275 27.83 -30.96 -47.58
C GLY A 275 26.30 -30.93 -47.51
N LYS A 276 25.72 -30.83 -46.31
CA LYS A 276 24.27 -30.67 -46.11
C LYS A 276 23.94 -29.31 -45.50
N ALA A 277 22.96 -28.64 -46.08
CA ALA A 277 22.34 -27.44 -45.54
C ALA A 277 21.34 -27.84 -44.44
N LYS A 278 21.48 -27.24 -43.26
CA LYS A 278 20.60 -27.40 -42.11
C LYS A 278 20.16 -26.03 -41.62
N ASP A 279 19.16 -25.49 -42.30
CA ASP A 279 18.74 -24.11 -42.12
C ASP A 279 17.43 -24.04 -41.35
N THR A 280 17.33 -23.10 -40.42
CA THR A 280 16.12 -22.85 -39.64
C THR A 280 15.62 -21.44 -39.93
N PHE A 281 14.38 -21.33 -40.41
CA PHE A 281 13.71 -20.08 -40.72
C PHE A 281 12.52 -19.88 -39.80
N TYR A 282 12.40 -18.67 -39.23
CA TYR A 282 11.24 -18.22 -38.48
C TYR A 282 10.47 -17.22 -39.35
N VAL A 283 9.29 -17.62 -39.80
CA VAL A 283 8.53 -16.87 -40.81
C VAL A 283 7.18 -16.38 -40.28
N THR A 284 6.78 -15.19 -40.73
CA THR A 284 5.43 -14.62 -40.55
C THR A 284 4.87 -14.23 -41.91
N ASP A 285 3.58 -13.88 -41.97
CA ASP A 285 3.07 -13.18 -43.14
C ASP A 285 3.65 -11.75 -43.25
N VAL A 286 3.35 -11.05 -44.36
CA VAL A 286 3.76 -9.66 -44.61
C VAL A 286 3.21 -8.64 -43.60
N THR A 287 2.16 -8.99 -42.85
CA THR A 287 1.55 -8.14 -41.82
C THR A 287 2.11 -8.42 -40.41
N GLY A 288 2.88 -9.50 -40.23
CA GLY A 288 3.44 -9.94 -38.96
C GLY A 288 2.59 -10.98 -38.21
N ASN A 289 1.54 -11.50 -38.84
CA ASN A 289 0.63 -12.51 -38.28
C ASN A 289 1.09 -13.95 -38.60
N PRO A 290 0.53 -14.97 -37.90
CA PRO A 290 0.82 -16.38 -38.17
C PRO A 290 0.47 -16.79 -39.62
N VAL A 291 1.29 -17.65 -40.20
CA VAL A 291 1.16 -18.08 -41.61
C VAL A 291 0.00 -19.06 -41.81
N ASP A 292 -0.81 -18.85 -42.86
CA ASP A 292 -1.87 -19.79 -43.25
C ASP A 292 -1.28 -21.17 -43.62
N PRO A 293 -1.78 -22.28 -43.01
CA PRO A 293 -1.35 -23.63 -43.34
C PRO A 293 -1.36 -23.98 -44.85
N LYS A 294 -2.26 -23.39 -45.64
CA LYS A 294 -2.34 -23.65 -47.10
C LYS A 294 -1.10 -23.14 -47.85
N ILE A 295 -0.55 -22.01 -47.41
CA ILE A 295 0.67 -21.43 -47.99
C ILE A 295 1.85 -22.38 -47.71
N ILE A 296 1.89 -22.97 -46.52
CA ILE A 296 2.91 -23.92 -46.12
C ILE A 296 2.87 -25.20 -46.96
N ASP A 297 1.69 -25.72 -47.25
CA ASP A 297 1.54 -26.88 -48.13
C ASP A 297 2.01 -26.58 -49.56
N SER A 298 1.77 -25.36 -50.07
CA SER A 298 2.29 -24.91 -51.38
C SER A 298 3.82 -24.85 -51.41
N ILE A 299 4.44 -24.30 -50.36
CA ILE A 299 5.90 -24.20 -50.23
C ILE A 299 6.53 -25.60 -50.14
N ARG A 300 5.92 -26.53 -49.39
CA ARG A 300 6.40 -27.92 -49.30
C ARG A 300 6.28 -28.66 -50.63
N ALA A 301 5.29 -28.33 -51.47
CA ALA A 301 5.18 -28.89 -52.81
C ALA A 301 6.30 -28.40 -53.74
N GLN A 302 6.79 -27.16 -53.56
CA GLN A 302 7.88 -26.60 -54.37
C GLN A 302 9.27 -27.02 -53.91
N ILE A 303 9.52 -27.08 -52.59
CA ILE A 303 10.85 -27.40 -52.01
C ILE A 303 11.03 -28.91 -51.79
N GLY A 304 9.93 -29.64 -51.57
CA GLY A 304 9.92 -31.07 -51.26
C GLY A 304 9.51 -31.37 -49.82
N HIS A 305 8.55 -32.29 -49.65
CA HIS A 305 7.94 -32.61 -48.36
C HIS A 305 8.90 -33.20 -47.31
N THR A 306 9.97 -33.86 -47.76
CA THR A 306 11.03 -34.46 -46.92
C THR A 306 12.17 -33.49 -46.64
N ALA A 307 12.42 -32.53 -47.54
CA ALA A 307 13.47 -31.52 -47.42
C ALA A 307 13.06 -30.38 -46.49
N LEU A 308 11.81 -29.94 -46.54
CA LEU A 308 11.27 -28.91 -45.65
C LEU A 308 10.37 -29.50 -44.57
N GLN A 309 10.89 -29.55 -43.34
CA GLN A 309 10.15 -29.94 -42.16
C GLN A 309 9.51 -28.71 -41.52
N VAL A 310 8.18 -28.70 -41.52
CA VAL A 310 7.44 -27.74 -40.73
C VAL A 310 7.41 -28.28 -39.31
N LYS A 311 8.08 -27.61 -38.39
CA LYS A 311 7.83 -27.83 -36.97
C LYS A 311 6.49 -27.19 -36.62
N PHE A 312 5.41 -27.79 -37.10
CA PHE A 312 4.14 -27.67 -36.41
C PHE A 312 4.36 -28.21 -35.01
N MET A 313 3.84 -27.54 -33.99
CA MET A 313 3.74 -28.11 -32.66
C MET A 313 2.77 -29.31 -32.65
N ARG A 314 3.04 -30.39 -33.40
CA ARG A 314 2.42 -31.71 -33.24
C ARG A 314 3.01 -32.36 -32.00
N THR A 315 2.64 -31.82 -30.87
CA THR A 315 2.97 -32.40 -29.58
C THR A 315 1.72 -33.08 -29.06
N VAL A 316 1.90 -34.11 -28.22
CA VAL A 316 0.82 -34.68 -27.37
C VAL A 316 0.03 -33.56 -26.66
N THR A 317 0.63 -32.38 -26.51
CA THR A 317 0.03 -31.13 -26.06
C THR A 317 -1.13 -30.65 -26.93
N ASP A 318 -1.07 -30.65 -28.26
CA ASP A 318 -2.17 -30.15 -29.11
C ASP A 318 -3.41 -31.04 -29.02
N LEU A 319 -3.21 -32.37 -29.05
CA LEU A 319 -4.28 -33.33 -28.79
C LEU A 319 -4.85 -33.18 -27.37
N ALA A 320 -3.98 -33.01 -26.37
CA ALA A 320 -4.41 -32.75 -25.00
C ALA A 320 -5.21 -31.45 -24.87
N THR A 321 -4.81 -30.38 -25.58
CA THR A 321 -5.51 -29.09 -25.55
C THR A 321 -6.89 -29.17 -26.21
N ARG A 322 -7.00 -29.95 -27.30
CA ARG A 322 -8.28 -30.22 -27.97
C ARG A 322 -9.23 -31.04 -27.10
N ILE A 323 -8.72 -32.10 -26.45
CA ILE A 323 -9.49 -32.91 -25.50
C ILE A 323 -9.92 -32.05 -24.30
N GLY A 324 -9.00 -31.24 -23.75
CA GLY A 324 -9.26 -30.32 -22.65
C GLY A 324 -10.37 -29.33 -22.97
N ARG A 325 -10.28 -28.62 -24.10
CA ARG A 325 -11.32 -27.67 -24.55
C ARG A 325 -12.67 -28.32 -24.77
N ALA A 326 -12.71 -29.52 -25.38
CA ALA A 326 -13.95 -30.24 -25.63
C ALA A 326 -14.65 -30.68 -24.34
N LEU A 327 -13.88 -31.09 -23.32
CA LEU A 327 -14.40 -31.44 -22.01
C LEU A 327 -14.95 -30.22 -21.26
N ILE A 328 -14.26 -29.06 -21.35
CA ILE A 328 -14.75 -27.80 -20.76
C ILE A 328 -16.05 -27.37 -21.44
N SER A 329 -16.08 -27.33 -22.78
CA SER A 329 -17.26 -26.88 -23.53
C SER A 329 -18.48 -27.77 -23.29
N ALA A 330 -18.28 -29.09 -23.19
CA ALA A 330 -19.36 -30.03 -22.93
C ALA A 330 -19.87 -29.97 -21.48
N SER A 331 -19.06 -29.44 -20.57
CA SER A 331 -19.40 -29.36 -19.15
C SER A 331 -20.14 -28.09 -18.73
N ASN A 332 -20.08 -27.01 -19.53
CA ASN A 332 -20.68 -25.71 -19.20
C ASN A 332 -22.23 -25.67 -19.31
N HIS A 333 -22.89 -26.81 -19.52
CA HIS A 333 -24.36 -26.88 -19.66
C HIS A 333 -25.14 -27.21 -18.39
N ALA A 334 -24.52 -27.46 -17.24
CA ALA A 334 -25.24 -27.58 -15.97
C ALA A 334 -24.31 -27.46 -14.74
N THR A 335 -24.60 -26.50 -13.86
CA THR A 335 -24.10 -26.33 -12.49
C THR A 335 -22.72 -25.67 -12.29
N PRO A 336 -22.53 -24.89 -11.20
CA PRO A 336 -21.29 -24.18 -10.89
C PRO A 336 -20.11 -25.08 -10.47
N ASN A 337 -20.34 -26.38 -10.26
CA ASN A 337 -19.30 -27.39 -10.01
C ASN A 337 -19.46 -28.54 -11.02
N PRO A 338 -18.71 -28.53 -12.14
CA PRO A 338 -18.90 -29.50 -13.20
C PRO A 338 -18.58 -30.93 -12.74
N THR A 339 -19.56 -31.83 -12.78
CA THR A 339 -19.42 -33.24 -12.38
C THR A 339 -19.22 -34.14 -13.60
N TRP A 340 -18.52 -35.27 -13.41
CA TRP A 340 -18.26 -36.23 -14.49
C TRP A 340 -19.56 -36.93 -14.91
N THR A 341 -19.95 -36.81 -16.18
CA THR A 341 -21.21 -37.33 -16.72
C THR A 341 -21.01 -38.30 -17.90
N PRO A 342 -21.95 -39.22 -18.15
CA PRO A 342 -21.86 -40.15 -19.28
C PRO A 342 -21.82 -39.48 -20.67
N SER A 343 -22.34 -38.26 -20.83
CA SER A 343 -22.28 -37.48 -22.08
C SER A 343 -20.86 -36.98 -22.40
N LEU A 344 -20.04 -36.70 -21.38
CA LEU A 344 -18.62 -36.40 -21.55
C LEU A 344 -17.85 -37.63 -22.07
N GLU A 345 -18.20 -38.83 -21.58
CA GLU A 345 -17.60 -40.07 -22.07
C GLU A 345 -17.94 -40.34 -23.55
N GLN A 346 -19.16 -40.03 -23.98
CA GLN A 346 -19.55 -40.10 -25.40
C GLN A 346 -18.77 -39.09 -26.26
N THR A 347 -18.49 -37.90 -25.73
CA THR A 347 -17.69 -36.88 -26.42
C THR A 347 -16.23 -37.34 -26.61
N LEU A 348 -15.64 -37.98 -25.61
CA LEU A 348 -14.31 -38.59 -25.70
C LEU A 348 -14.25 -39.75 -26.69
N LEU A 349 -15.31 -40.55 -26.77
CA LEU A 349 -15.43 -41.63 -27.76
C LEU A 349 -15.52 -41.08 -29.19
N ARG A 350 -16.25 -39.98 -29.42
CA ARG A 350 -16.33 -39.30 -30.73
C ARG A 350 -14.99 -38.70 -31.16
N LEU A 351 -14.14 -38.31 -30.21
CA LEU A 351 -12.80 -37.77 -30.47
C LEU A 351 -11.73 -38.85 -30.71
N GLY A 352 -12.10 -40.15 -30.74
CA GLY A 352 -11.14 -41.23 -31.02
C GLY A 352 -10.13 -41.50 -29.90
N CYS A 353 -10.40 -41.05 -28.67
CA CYS A 353 -9.49 -41.18 -27.53
C CYS A 353 -9.20 -42.63 -27.11
N ARG A 354 -9.96 -43.62 -27.63
CA ARG A 354 -9.85 -45.02 -27.24
C ARG A 354 -8.58 -45.70 -27.78
N GLU A 355 -8.12 -45.30 -28.97
CA GLU A 355 -6.98 -45.92 -29.65
C GLU A 355 -5.64 -45.21 -29.37
N SER A 356 -5.68 -44.03 -28.74
CA SER A 356 -4.53 -43.13 -28.52
C SER A 356 -4.15 -42.95 -27.05
N LEU A 357 -4.77 -43.72 -26.15
CA LEU A 357 -4.68 -43.51 -24.71
C LEU A 357 -3.34 -44.02 -24.15
N THR A 358 -2.44 -43.09 -23.87
CA THR A 358 -1.18 -43.36 -23.18
C THR A 358 -1.14 -42.59 -21.85
N PRO A 359 -0.44 -43.08 -20.81
CA PRO A 359 -0.32 -42.35 -19.55
C PRO A 359 0.23 -40.92 -19.72
N SER A 360 1.13 -40.72 -20.70
CA SER A 360 1.65 -39.40 -21.09
C SER A 360 0.60 -38.44 -21.65
N LEU A 361 -0.35 -38.96 -22.45
CA LEU A 361 -1.49 -38.17 -22.93
C LEU A 361 -2.43 -37.82 -21.79
N VAL A 362 -2.69 -38.78 -20.89
CA VAL A 362 -3.53 -38.56 -19.71
C VAL A 362 -2.94 -37.48 -18.81
N ALA A 363 -1.63 -37.53 -18.54
CA ALA A 363 -0.91 -36.52 -17.78
C ALA A 363 -1.05 -35.12 -18.39
N ARG A 364 -0.81 -34.98 -19.70
CA ARG A 364 -0.93 -33.67 -20.40
C ARG A 364 -2.35 -33.13 -20.45
N VAL A 365 -3.35 -34.01 -20.58
CA VAL A 365 -4.76 -33.61 -20.49
C VAL A 365 -5.06 -33.09 -19.09
N ILE A 366 -4.61 -33.77 -18.04
CA ILE A 366 -4.79 -33.32 -16.65
C ILE A 366 -4.07 -31.99 -16.39
N ASP A 367 -2.84 -31.84 -16.87
CA ASP A 367 -2.06 -30.61 -16.73
C ASP A 367 -2.70 -29.41 -17.47
N SER A 368 -3.53 -29.67 -18.48
CA SER A 368 -4.29 -28.64 -19.21
C SER A 368 -5.52 -28.09 -18.46
N PHE A 369 -5.81 -28.59 -17.24
CA PHE A 369 -6.89 -28.11 -16.37
C PHE A 369 -6.38 -27.45 -15.07
N PRO A 370 -5.73 -26.27 -15.10
CA PRO A 370 -5.28 -25.64 -13.87
C PRO A 370 -6.46 -24.91 -13.21
N PHE A 371 -6.75 -25.29 -11.96
CA PHE A 371 -7.60 -24.59 -10.97
C PHE A 371 -9.13 -24.72 -11.02
N THR A 372 -9.82 -24.72 -12.18
CA THR A 372 -11.30 -24.61 -12.20
C THR A 372 -12.06 -25.94 -12.32
N HIS A 373 -11.41 -27.02 -12.78
CA HIS A 373 -12.10 -28.26 -13.16
C HIS A 373 -11.48 -29.54 -12.56
N HIS A 374 -11.10 -29.50 -11.27
CA HIS A 374 -10.47 -30.64 -10.59
C HIS A 374 -11.32 -31.92 -10.55
N SER A 375 -12.65 -31.78 -10.52
CA SER A 375 -13.62 -32.88 -10.60
C SER A 375 -13.61 -33.55 -11.97
N LEU A 376 -13.45 -32.78 -13.05
CA LEU A 376 -13.32 -33.32 -14.41
C LEU A 376 -11.96 -33.99 -14.62
N ALA A 377 -10.88 -33.42 -14.07
CA ALA A 377 -9.55 -34.05 -14.10
C ALA A 377 -9.55 -35.41 -13.37
N LEU A 378 -10.15 -35.47 -12.17
CA LEU A 378 -10.31 -36.72 -11.42
C LEU A 378 -11.25 -37.70 -12.12
N GLY A 379 -12.33 -37.21 -12.73
CA GLY A 379 -13.25 -38.02 -13.54
C GLY A 379 -12.57 -38.64 -14.76
N PHE A 380 -11.76 -37.86 -15.48
CA PHE A 380 -10.99 -38.31 -16.65
C PHE A 380 -9.94 -39.34 -16.26
N PHE A 381 -9.23 -39.12 -15.14
CA PHE A 381 -8.28 -40.08 -14.58
C PHE A 381 -8.96 -41.42 -14.23
N ASN A 382 -10.10 -41.37 -13.54
CA ASN A 382 -10.86 -42.57 -13.17
C ASN A 382 -11.48 -43.29 -14.39
N TRP A 383 -11.91 -42.55 -15.41
CA TRP A 383 -12.44 -43.10 -16.66
C TRP A 383 -11.37 -43.84 -17.45
N ALA A 384 -10.15 -43.28 -17.53
CA ALA A 384 -9.01 -43.93 -18.14
C ALA A 384 -8.70 -45.27 -17.46
N SER A 385 -8.73 -45.33 -16.11
CA SER A 385 -8.52 -46.57 -15.33
C SER A 385 -9.53 -47.69 -15.62
N ARG A 386 -10.72 -47.35 -16.12
CA ARG A 386 -11.78 -48.33 -16.42
C ARG A 386 -11.62 -48.97 -17.81
N LYS A 387 -10.64 -48.55 -18.62
CA LYS A 387 -10.45 -49.06 -19.98
C LYS A 387 -9.64 -50.36 -19.98
N PRO A 388 -10.06 -51.37 -20.75
CA PRO A 388 -9.35 -52.64 -20.82
C PRO A 388 -7.95 -52.44 -21.43
N GLY A 389 -6.92 -52.93 -20.74
CA GLY A 389 -5.52 -52.85 -21.18
C GLY A 389 -4.78 -51.56 -20.82
N PHE A 390 -5.40 -50.62 -20.10
CA PHE A 390 -4.75 -49.38 -19.67
C PHE A 390 -4.45 -49.37 -18.17
N SER A 391 -3.21 -49.04 -17.80
CA SER A 391 -2.80 -48.77 -16.42
C SER A 391 -2.06 -47.45 -16.32
N HIS A 392 -2.30 -46.73 -15.24
CA HIS A 392 -1.60 -45.49 -14.93
C HIS A 392 -0.13 -45.76 -14.57
N ASP A 393 0.74 -44.81 -14.88
CA ASP A 393 2.16 -44.82 -14.54
C ASP A 393 2.48 -43.70 -13.53
N SER A 394 3.75 -43.59 -13.14
CA SER A 394 4.18 -42.52 -12.22
C SER A 394 3.79 -41.14 -12.75
N ILE A 395 3.91 -40.88 -14.06
CA ILE A 395 3.68 -39.57 -14.67
C ILE A 395 2.20 -39.16 -14.55
N SER A 396 1.25 -40.07 -14.84
CA SER A 396 -0.17 -39.74 -14.71
C SER A 396 -0.60 -39.53 -13.25
N TYR A 397 -0.03 -40.28 -12.30
CA TYR A 397 -0.22 -40.04 -10.87
C TYR A 397 0.37 -38.69 -10.41
N GLN A 398 1.53 -38.30 -10.93
CA GLN A 398 2.15 -37.01 -10.61
C GLN A 398 1.27 -35.82 -11.06
N SER A 399 0.75 -35.85 -12.29
CA SER A 399 -0.12 -34.79 -12.81
C SER A 399 -1.44 -34.67 -12.04
N ILE A 400 -2.10 -35.78 -11.71
CA ILE A 400 -3.37 -35.71 -10.95
C ILE A 400 -3.16 -35.22 -9.52
N LEU A 401 -2.08 -35.65 -8.85
CA LEU A 401 -1.76 -35.20 -7.50
C LEU A 401 -1.42 -33.70 -7.47
N LYS A 402 -0.72 -33.18 -8.48
CA LYS A 402 -0.48 -31.73 -8.65
C LYS A 402 -1.78 -30.96 -8.89
N SER A 403 -2.67 -31.47 -9.75
CA SER A 403 -3.97 -30.84 -10.03
C SER A 403 -4.85 -30.78 -8.77
N LEU A 404 -5.01 -31.90 -8.06
CA LEU A 404 -5.82 -31.98 -6.83
C LEU A 404 -5.25 -31.18 -5.67
N SER A 405 -3.92 -31.09 -5.57
CA SER A 405 -3.24 -30.25 -4.59
C SER A 405 -3.52 -28.77 -4.86
N SER A 406 -3.56 -28.35 -6.13
CA SER A 406 -3.91 -26.96 -6.49
C SER A 406 -5.36 -26.62 -6.10
N SER A 407 -6.27 -27.59 -6.20
CA SER A 407 -7.68 -27.44 -5.85
C SER A 407 -8.05 -27.82 -4.40
N ARG A 408 -7.07 -28.16 -3.56
CA ARG A 408 -7.25 -28.48 -2.12
C ARG A 408 -8.24 -29.63 -1.82
N GLN A 409 -8.32 -30.62 -2.70
CA GLN A 409 -9.19 -31.80 -2.53
C GLN A 409 -8.49 -32.89 -1.71
N PHE A 410 -8.33 -32.66 -0.40
CA PHE A 410 -7.45 -33.47 0.45
C PHE A 410 -7.85 -34.95 0.58
N ASN A 411 -9.16 -35.26 0.62
CA ASN A 411 -9.63 -36.64 0.73
C ASN A 411 -9.29 -37.47 -0.51
N ALA A 412 -9.34 -36.86 -1.70
CA ALA A 412 -8.97 -37.53 -2.95
C ALA A 412 -7.46 -37.76 -3.04
N ILE A 413 -6.65 -36.81 -2.55
CA ILE A 413 -5.18 -36.95 -2.48
C ILE A 413 -4.81 -38.13 -1.58
N GLU A 414 -5.43 -38.26 -0.40
CA GLU A 414 -5.17 -39.37 0.52
C GLU A 414 -5.50 -40.73 -0.09
N ALA A 415 -6.65 -40.85 -0.77
CA ALA A 415 -7.06 -42.08 -1.44
C ALA A 415 -6.08 -42.49 -2.56
N LEU A 416 -5.61 -41.52 -3.36
CA LEU A 416 -4.64 -41.78 -4.44
C LEU A 416 -3.26 -42.15 -3.90
N LEU A 417 -2.78 -41.52 -2.82
CA LEU A 417 -1.52 -41.88 -2.19
C LEU A 417 -1.54 -43.32 -1.64
N LYS A 418 -2.67 -43.77 -1.08
CA LYS A 418 -2.85 -45.19 -0.68
C LYS A 418 -2.78 -46.14 -1.89
N GLN A 419 -3.32 -45.75 -3.05
CA GLN A 419 -3.21 -46.54 -4.29
C GLN A 419 -1.79 -46.60 -4.83
N VAL A 420 -1.06 -45.47 -4.84
CA VAL A 420 0.36 -45.41 -5.23
C VAL A 420 1.19 -46.38 -4.37
N LYS A 421 0.93 -46.42 -3.07
CA LYS A 421 1.58 -47.34 -2.14
C LYS A 421 1.25 -48.80 -2.41
N ALA A 422 -0.04 -49.12 -2.65
CA ALA A 422 -0.46 -50.47 -2.99
C ALA A 422 0.17 -50.98 -4.30
N GLN A 423 0.39 -50.08 -5.27
CA GLN A 423 0.99 -50.38 -6.57
C GLN A 423 2.53 -50.27 -6.58
N LYS A 424 3.17 -49.87 -5.46
CA LYS A 424 4.63 -49.68 -5.32
C LYS A 424 5.24 -48.76 -6.39
N LEU A 425 4.52 -47.72 -6.79
CA LEU A 425 5.00 -46.73 -7.76
C LEU A 425 5.92 -45.70 -7.07
N SER A 426 7.07 -45.37 -7.67
CA SER A 426 7.93 -44.28 -7.21
C SER A 426 7.44 -42.95 -7.77
N LEU A 427 7.17 -41.98 -6.89
CA LEU A 427 6.83 -40.61 -7.28
C LEU A 427 8.04 -39.70 -7.11
N ASP A 428 8.13 -38.69 -7.96
CA ASP A 428 9.18 -37.67 -7.87
C ASP A 428 9.02 -36.83 -6.58
N PRO A 429 10.11 -36.52 -5.86
CA PRO A 429 10.09 -35.70 -4.64
C PRO A 429 9.37 -34.35 -4.80
N SER A 430 9.39 -33.75 -6.00
CA SER A 430 8.68 -32.49 -6.27
C SER A 430 7.17 -32.59 -6.08
N VAL A 431 6.59 -33.78 -6.27
CA VAL A 431 5.15 -34.00 -6.12
C VAL A 431 4.77 -34.02 -4.65
N TYR A 432 5.54 -34.71 -3.81
CA TYR A 432 5.37 -34.66 -2.36
C TYR A 432 5.60 -33.24 -1.84
N ARG A 433 6.58 -32.51 -2.39
CA ARG A 433 6.80 -31.09 -2.05
C ARG A 433 5.55 -30.25 -2.32
N PHE A 434 4.93 -30.44 -3.48
CA PHE A 434 3.72 -29.72 -3.87
C PHE A 434 2.50 -30.07 -3.00
N ILE A 435 2.32 -31.36 -2.68
CA ILE A 435 1.24 -31.85 -1.80
C ILE A 435 1.39 -31.26 -0.39
N ILE A 436 2.56 -31.37 0.23
CA ILE A 436 2.82 -30.87 1.58
C ILE A 436 2.63 -29.35 1.61
N SER A 437 3.13 -28.61 0.61
CA SER A 437 2.94 -27.16 0.51
C SER A 437 1.45 -26.77 0.43
N SER A 438 0.66 -27.52 -0.34
CA SER A 438 -0.79 -27.29 -0.43
C SER A 438 -1.51 -27.61 0.90
N LEU A 439 -1.15 -28.71 1.56
CA LEU A 439 -1.73 -29.09 2.85
C LEU A 439 -1.43 -28.07 3.95
N ILE A 440 -0.20 -27.54 4.00
CA ILE A 440 0.20 -26.44 4.89
C ILE A 440 -0.67 -25.20 4.62
N LYS A 441 -0.78 -24.76 3.36
CA LYS A 441 -1.63 -23.61 2.98
C LYS A 441 -3.12 -23.84 3.28
N GLY A 442 -3.56 -25.10 3.26
CA GLY A 442 -4.91 -25.53 3.59
C GLY A 442 -5.21 -25.70 5.08
N LYS A 443 -4.24 -25.41 5.97
CA LYS A 443 -4.34 -25.67 7.43
C LYS A 443 -4.70 -27.13 7.76
N LYS A 444 -4.19 -28.09 6.97
CA LYS A 444 -4.35 -29.53 7.17
C LYS A 444 -3.02 -30.16 7.61
N THR A 445 -2.52 -29.69 8.74
CA THR A 445 -1.17 -29.99 9.24
C THR A 445 -0.96 -31.46 9.57
N GLN A 446 -1.94 -32.13 10.19
CA GLN A 446 -1.86 -33.58 10.47
C GLN A 446 -1.64 -34.41 9.20
N ASN A 447 -2.35 -34.08 8.12
CA ASN A 447 -2.21 -34.76 6.84
C ASN A 447 -0.85 -34.46 6.20
N ALA A 448 -0.33 -33.23 6.33
CA ALA A 448 1.00 -32.85 5.84
C ALA A 448 2.10 -33.66 6.54
N ILE A 449 2.00 -33.83 7.86
CA ILE A 449 2.90 -34.66 8.68
C ILE A 449 2.80 -36.13 8.27
N TRP A 450 1.58 -36.64 8.04
CA TRP A 450 1.39 -38.02 7.57
C TRP A 450 2.11 -38.25 6.23
N VAL A 451 1.93 -37.36 5.25
CA VAL A 451 2.63 -37.45 3.95
C VAL A 451 4.14 -37.35 4.13
N PHE A 452 4.62 -36.48 5.02
CA PHE A 452 6.05 -36.36 5.32
C PHE A 452 6.64 -37.66 5.89
N ASN A 453 5.98 -38.26 6.89
CA ASN A 453 6.41 -39.52 7.50
C ASN A 453 6.39 -40.70 6.52
N GLU A 454 5.47 -40.70 5.55
CA GLU A 454 5.42 -41.72 4.49
C GLU A 454 6.62 -41.61 3.53
N VAL A 455 7.21 -40.42 3.42
CA VAL A 455 8.35 -40.10 2.54
C VAL A 455 9.67 -40.07 3.35
N ASN A 456 9.69 -40.68 4.54
CA ASN A 456 10.84 -40.69 5.46
C ASN A 456 12.14 -41.25 4.85
N SER A 457 12.13 -41.91 3.68
CA SER A 457 13.38 -42.22 2.94
C SER A 457 13.92 -41.04 2.12
N LEU A 458 13.04 -40.22 1.52
CA LEU A 458 13.35 -39.17 0.54
C LEU A 458 13.28 -37.73 1.10
N SER A 459 13.10 -37.54 2.40
CA SER A 459 12.92 -36.20 2.99
C SER A 459 14.05 -35.20 2.75
N ALA A 460 15.29 -35.66 2.50
CA ALA A 460 16.39 -34.79 2.10
C ALA A 460 16.15 -34.11 0.73
N GLU A 461 15.38 -34.75 -0.16
CA GLU A 461 15.09 -34.28 -1.52
C GLU A 461 13.87 -33.33 -1.58
N LEU A 462 13.10 -33.21 -0.49
CA LEU A 462 11.94 -32.31 -0.40
C LEU A 462 12.32 -30.82 -0.29
N GLY A 463 13.57 -30.55 0.10
CA GLY A 463 14.12 -29.21 0.27
C GLY A 463 13.94 -28.65 1.70
N SER A 464 14.92 -27.86 2.13
CA SER A 464 14.98 -27.28 3.48
C SER A 464 13.82 -26.33 3.79
N GLU A 465 13.40 -25.50 2.83
CA GLU A 465 12.31 -24.53 3.02
C GLU A 465 10.99 -25.18 3.41
N LEU A 466 10.64 -26.30 2.76
CA LEU A 466 9.39 -26.99 3.01
C LEU A 466 9.41 -27.66 4.39
N CYS A 467 10.51 -28.33 4.74
CA CYS A 467 10.66 -28.99 6.03
C CYS A 467 10.59 -27.97 7.18
N ASN A 468 11.25 -26.82 7.03
CA ASN A 468 11.14 -25.72 8.00
C ASN A 468 9.73 -25.13 8.08
N SER A 469 9.02 -25.01 6.95
CA SER A 469 7.63 -24.55 6.94
C SER A 469 6.70 -25.54 7.62
N LEU A 470 6.87 -26.84 7.37
CA LEU A 470 6.13 -27.90 8.03
C LEU A 470 6.37 -27.85 9.53
N LEU A 471 7.64 -27.84 9.96
CA LEU A 471 8.04 -27.74 11.36
C LEU A 471 7.40 -26.53 12.06
N ALA A 472 7.46 -25.35 11.44
CA ALA A 472 6.81 -24.14 11.95
C ALA A 472 5.30 -24.32 12.12
N THR A 473 4.62 -24.86 11.10
CA THR A 473 3.16 -25.05 11.15
C THR A 473 2.71 -26.13 12.14
N SER A 474 3.43 -27.24 12.23
CA SER A 474 3.19 -28.31 13.21
C SER A 474 3.25 -27.77 14.64
N VAL A 475 4.22 -26.88 14.89
CA VAL A 475 4.36 -26.22 16.19
C VAL A 475 3.22 -25.24 16.46
N SER A 476 2.89 -24.37 15.49
CA SER A 476 1.81 -23.38 15.65
C SER A 476 0.44 -24.03 15.90
N ASP A 477 0.17 -25.17 15.29
CA ASP A 477 -1.09 -25.91 15.46
C ASP A 477 -1.12 -26.80 16.72
N GLY A 478 -0.01 -26.87 17.48
CA GLY A 478 0.07 -27.57 18.76
C GLY A 478 0.45 -29.06 18.69
N TYR A 479 0.89 -29.57 17.53
CA TYR A 479 1.32 -30.96 17.35
C TYR A 479 2.78 -31.17 17.77
N PHE A 480 3.05 -31.08 19.08
CA PHE A 480 4.41 -31.08 19.62
C PHE A 480 5.17 -32.40 19.36
N VAL A 481 4.54 -33.55 19.63
CA VAL A 481 5.17 -34.88 19.49
C VAL A 481 5.56 -35.15 18.05
N GLU A 482 4.68 -34.80 17.12
CA GLU A 482 4.92 -34.92 15.69
C GLU A 482 5.98 -33.94 15.21
N SER A 483 5.96 -32.69 15.70
CA SER A 483 6.98 -31.70 15.36
C SER A 483 8.38 -32.13 15.80
N GLN A 484 8.49 -32.84 16.93
CA GLN A 484 9.74 -33.40 17.40
C GLN A 484 10.26 -34.49 16.46
N LYS A 485 9.38 -35.36 15.93
CA LYS A 485 9.77 -36.35 14.90
C LYS A 485 10.28 -35.69 13.63
N VAL A 486 9.60 -34.65 13.16
CA VAL A 486 10.04 -33.87 11.98
C VAL A 486 11.41 -33.23 12.24
N PHE A 487 11.62 -32.66 13.43
CA PHE A 487 12.90 -32.09 13.83
C PHE A 487 14.01 -33.16 13.88
N ASP A 488 13.76 -34.30 14.52
CA ASP A 488 14.73 -35.39 14.65
C ASP A 488 15.13 -35.94 13.28
N GLU A 489 14.18 -36.06 12.35
CA GLU A 489 14.43 -36.48 10.97
C GLU A 489 15.25 -35.45 10.18
N MET A 490 14.92 -34.16 10.32
CA MET A 490 15.70 -33.07 9.72
C MET A 490 17.13 -33.05 10.26
N PHE A 491 17.30 -33.26 11.57
CA PHE A 491 18.60 -33.28 12.23
C PHE A 491 19.46 -34.48 11.79
N GLN A 492 18.90 -35.70 11.80
CA GLN A 492 19.62 -36.91 11.39
C GLN A 492 20.09 -36.86 9.94
N LYS A 493 19.33 -36.22 9.06
CA LYS A 493 19.64 -36.12 7.63
C LYS A 493 20.44 -34.87 7.25
N GLY A 494 20.78 -34.01 8.20
CA GLY A 494 21.54 -32.79 7.95
C GLY A 494 20.78 -31.76 7.11
N ILE A 495 19.45 -31.71 7.18
CA ILE A 495 18.64 -30.71 6.49
C ILE A 495 18.83 -29.35 7.18
N VAL A 496 19.17 -28.32 6.40
CA VAL A 496 19.45 -26.97 6.93
C VAL A 496 18.20 -26.37 7.57
N PHE A 497 18.36 -25.90 8.81
CA PHE A 497 17.34 -25.17 9.53
C PHE A 497 17.36 -23.68 9.18
N ASN A 498 16.18 -23.09 9.01
CA ASN A 498 16.04 -21.63 8.90
C ASN A 498 15.59 -21.03 10.23
N THR A 499 15.73 -19.71 10.36
CA THR A 499 15.44 -19.00 11.60
C THR A 499 14.01 -19.22 12.12
N ILE A 500 13.02 -19.25 11.23
CA ILE A 500 11.61 -19.35 11.61
C ILE A 500 11.26 -20.78 12.08
N GLY A 501 11.63 -21.80 11.30
CA GLY A 501 11.32 -23.20 11.60
C GLY A 501 11.98 -23.66 12.90
N LEU A 502 13.29 -23.45 13.03
CA LEU A 502 14.02 -23.79 14.25
C LEU A 502 13.58 -22.94 15.43
N GLY A 503 13.39 -21.64 15.22
CA GLY A 503 13.00 -20.71 16.28
C GLY A 503 11.65 -21.05 16.90
N LEU A 504 10.63 -21.34 16.08
CA LEU A 504 9.31 -21.72 16.56
C LEU A 504 9.34 -23.07 17.28
N PHE A 505 10.06 -24.05 16.73
CA PHE A 505 10.26 -25.34 17.41
C PHE A 505 10.87 -25.16 18.79
N ILE A 506 11.97 -24.40 18.88
CA ILE A 506 12.63 -24.08 20.16
C ILE A 506 11.68 -23.36 21.11
N TRP A 507 10.91 -22.38 20.65
CA TRP A 507 9.92 -21.68 21.47
C TRP A 507 8.91 -22.67 22.10
N SER A 508 8.44 -23.65 21.32
CA SER A 508 7.53 -24.69 21.80
C SER A 508 8.22 -25.67 22.76
N THR A 509 9.47 -26.02 22.51
CA THR A 509 10.27 -26.84 23.45
C THR A 509 10.49 -26.11 24.76
N CYS A 510 10.77 -24.80 24.76
CA CYS A 510 10.88 -23.99 25.98
C CYS A 510 9.58 -23.97 26.80
N LYS A 511 8.43 -24.05 26.11
CA LYS A 511 7.13 -24.08 26.77
C LYS A 511 6.94 -25.34 27.62
N ASN A 512 7.37 -26.48 27.11
CA ASN A 512 7.06 -27.82 27.65
C ASN A 512 8.27 -28.56 28.26
N GLY A 513 9.49 -28.09 28.06
CA GLY A 513 10.73 -28.80 28.39
C GLY A 513 11.74 -27.97 29.17
N GLU A 514 12.80 -28.62 29.64
CA GLU A 514 13.88 -27.99 30.41
C GLU A 514 14.79 -27.11 29.54
N LEU A 515 15.21 -25.96 30.08
CA LEU A 515 16.12 -25.03 29.39
C LEU A 515 17.47 -25.68 29.05
N SER A 516 17.98 -26.55 29.93
CA SER A 516 19.22 -27.32 29.71
C SER A 516 19.19 -28.10 28.39
N LYS A 517 18.07 -28.78 28.11
CA LYS A 517 17.84 -29.56 26.89
C LYS A 517 17.70 -28.67 25.65
N VAL A 518 17.09 -27.50 25.79
CA VAL A 518 17.01 -26.52 24.69
C VAL A 518 18.39 -25.99 24.32
N LEU A 519 19.22 -25.69 25.32
CA LEU A 519 20.59 -25.22 25.10
C LEU A 519 21.48 -26.30 24.50
N SER A 520 21.34 -27.56 24.93
CA SER A 520 22.08 -28.69 24.32
C SER A 520 21.66 -28.91 22.86
N LEU A 521 20.36 -28.83 22.56
CA LEU A 521 19.85 -28.92 21.18
C LEU A 521 20.42 -27.80 20.30
N LEU A 522 20.50 -26.57 20.83
CA LEU A 522 21.14 -25.44 20.12
C LEU A 522 22.61 -25.71 19.83
N ASP A 523 23.35 -26.25 20.79
CA ASP A 523 24.76 -26.59 20.63
C ASP A 523 24.97 -27.73 19.61
N GLU A 524 24.08 -28.71 19.58
CA GLU A 524 24.09 -29.82 18.61
C GLU A 524 23.76 -29.34 17.19
N VAL A 525 22.71 -28.53 17.02
CA VAL A 525 22.33 -27.95 15.70
C VAL A 525 23.45 -27.06 15.16
N LYS A 526 24.11 -26.29 16.04
CA LYS A 526 25.25 -25.43 15.68
C LYS A 526 26.49 -26.21 15.23
N LYS A 527 26.69 -27.43 15.74
CA LYS A 527 27.79 -28.31 15.33
C LYS A 527 27.48 -29.06 14.03
N GLY A 528 26.22 -29.43 13.81
CA GLY A 528 25.80 -30.32 12.71
C GLY A 528 25.39 -29.64 11.40
N SER A 529 25.20 -28.32 11.36
CA SER A 529 24.68 -27.60 10.18
C SER A 529 25.38 -26.26 9.92
N SER A 530 25.34 -25.76 8.68
CA SER A 530 25.79 -24.39 8.38
C SER A 530 24.90 -23.41 9.13
N TRP A 531 25.45 -22.72 10.13
CA TRP A 531 24.72 -21.79 10.99
C TRP A 531 24.34 -20.51 10.22
N ASP A 532 23.27 -20.58 9.42
CA ASP A 532 22.63 -19.46 8.71
C ASP A 532 21.40 -18.91 9.48
N VAL A 533 21.31 -19.26 10.77
CA VAL A 533 20.21 -18.89 11.64
C VAL A 533 20.52 -17.59 12.37
N ASN A 534 19.56 -16.65 12.36
CA ASN A 534 19.68 -15.40 13.09
C ASN A 534 19.57 -15.66 14.60
N GLY A 535 20.72 -15.70 15.27
CA GLY A 535 20.82 -15.97 16.70
C GLY A 535 20.08 -14.96 17.59
N SER A 536 19.84 -13.73 17.13
CA SER A 536 19.04 -12.76 17.89
C SER A 536 17.56 -13.14 17.92
N ILE A 537 16.99 -13.57 16.80
CA ILE A 537 15.59 -14.04 16.73
C ILE A 537 15.41 -15.32 17.54
N ILE A 538 16.36 -16.25 17.48
CA ILE A 538 16.36 -17.44 18.33
C ILE A 538 16.37 -17.06 19.82
N ALA A 539 17.19 -16.08 20.22
CA ALA A 539 17.24 -15.62 21.59
C ALA A 539 15.89 -15.03 22.06
N VAL A 540 15.22 -14.25 21.20
CA VAL A 540 13.86 -13.74 21.45
C VAL A 540 12.88 -14.88 21.68
N LEU A 541 12.89 -15.90 20.82
CA LEU A 541 11.96 -17.03 20.87
C LEU A 541 12.18 -17.94 22.08
N VAL A 542 13.44 -18.19 22.48
CA VAL A 542 13.78 -18.93 23.70
C VAL A 542 13.20 -18.22 24.92
N VAL A 543 13.53 -16.94 25.06
CA VAL A 543 13.13 -16.10 26.20
C VAL A 543 11.61 -15.96 26.26
N HIS A 544 10.96 -15.72 25.11
CA HIS A 544 9.51 -15.66 25.02
C HIS A 544 8.83 -16.96 25.44
N GLY A 545 9.36 -18.12 25.04
CA GLY A 545 8.81 -19.43 25.42
C GLY A 545 8.88 -19.67 26.94
N LEU A 546 10.00 -19.30 27.56
CA LEU A 546 10.18 -19.41 29.02
C LEU A 546 9.25 -18.47 29.78
N CYS A 547 9.16 -17.21 29.36
CA CYS A 547 8.24 -16.23 29.96
C CYS A 547 6.77 -16.64 29.80
N PHE A 548 6.39 -17.21 28.64
CA PHE A 548 5.04 -17.71 28.41
C PHE A 548 4.66 -18.84 29.37
N SER A 549 5.63 -19.68 29.76
CA SER A 549 5.45 -20.73 30.77
C SER A 549 5.65 -20.25 32.22
N SER A 550 5.66 -18.94 32.48
CA SER A 550 5.88 -18.35 33.81
C SER A 550 7.20 -18.76 34.46
N ARG A 551 8.28 -18.86 33.67
CA ARG A 551 9.65 -19.19 34.10
C ARG A 551 10.59 -18.01 33.88
N GLU A 552 10.26 -16.85 34.45
CA GLU A 552 10.95 -15.57 34.18
C GLU A 552 12.39 -15.56 34.68
N SER A 553 12.66 -16.20 35.82
CA SER A 553 14.03 -16.33 36.37
C SER A 553 14.96 -17.11 35.44
N GLU A 554 14.45 -18.18 34.82
CA GLU A 554 15.19 -18.94 33.82
C GLU A 554 15.36 -18.13 32.52
N ALA A 555 14.35 -17.37 32.11
CA ALA A 555 14.43 -16.48 30.96
C ALA A 555 15.50 -15.40 31.15
N PHE A 556 15.63 -14.85 32.36
CA PHE A 556 16.68 -13.89 32.69
C PHE A 556 18.08 -14.49 32.63
N TRP A 557 18.25 -15.72 33.15
CA TRP A 557 19.51 -16.45 33.09
C TRP A 557 19.87 -16.83 31.64
N ALA A 558 18.89 -17.26 30.85
CA ALA A 558 19.06 -17.63 29.44
C ALA A 558 19.67 -16.50 28.61
N LEU A 559 19.44 -15.22 28.95
CA LEU A 559 20.02 -14.08 28.22
C LEU A 559 21.56 -14.09 28.19
N ASP A 560 22.22 -14.55 29.25
CA ASP A 560 23.69 -14.66 29.27
C ASP A 560 24.16 -15.91 28.54
N GLU A 561 23.43 -17.00 28.74
CA GLU A 561 23.79 -18.32 28.23
C GLU A 561 23.61 -18.40 26.69
N LEU A 562 22.65 -17.67 26.15
CA LEU A 562 22.49 -17.46 24.70
C LEU A 562 23.59 -16.56 24.14
N ARG A 563 23.99 -15.52 24.90
CA ARG A 563 25.05 -14.60 24.49
C ARG A 563 26.42 -15.29 24.42
N SER A 564 26.75 -16.16 25.39
CA SER A 564 27.98 -16.95 25.37
C SER A 564 28.04 -17.91 24.16
N ARG A 565 26.88 -18.36 23.67
CA ARG A 565 26.72 -19.18 22.46
C ARG A 565 26.70 -18.39 21.15
N GLY A 566 26.89 -17.07 21.18
CA GLY A 566 26.86 -16.21 19.99
C GLY A 566 25.45 -15.83 19.50
N CYS A 567 24.40 -16.28 20.18
CA CYS A 567 23.02 -15.82 19.99
C CYS A 567 22.82 -14.53 20.77
N LYS A 568 23.25 -13.38 20.22
CA LYS A 568 23.19 -12.09 20.91
C LYS A 568 21.73 -11.64 21.11
N PRO A 569 21.19 -11.66 22.34
CA PRO A 569 19.82 -11.17 22.56
C PRO A 569 19.75 -9.69 22.24
N ASP A 570 18.73 -9.32 21.46
CA ASP A 570 18.46 -7.95 21.04
C ASP A 570 17.52 -7.25 22.03
N PHE A 571 17.09 -6.04 21.67
CA PHE A 571 16.23 -5.24 22.53
C PHE A 571 14.90 -5.94 22.84
N ILE A 572 14.34 -6.69 21.89
CA ILE A 572 13.07 -7.38 22.03
C ILE A 572 13.20 -8.47 23.10
N ALA A 573 14.28 -9.24 23.09
CA ALA A 573 14.54 -10.29 24.08
C ALA A 573 14.60 -9.72 25.51
N TYR A 574 15.34 -8.63 25.74
CA TYR A 574 15.39 -7.98 27.07
C TYR A 574 14.04 -7.39 27.50
N SER A 575 13.24 -6.91 26.55
CA SER A 575 11.93 -6.32 26.83
C SER A 575 10.91 -7.37 27.27
N ILE A 576 10.92 -8.54 26.63
CA ILE A 576 10.07 -9.66 26.99
C ILE A 576 10.33 -10.11 28.44
N VAL A 577 11.59 -10.22 28.85
CA VAL A 577 11.93 -10.56 30.26
C VAL A 577 11.50 -9.46 31.22
N ALA A 578 11.78 -8.19 30.88
CA ALA A 578 11.42 -7.06 31.74
C ALA A 578 9.91 -6.94 31.94
N GLU A 579 9.14 -7.23 30.89
CA GLU A 579 7.68 -7.24 30.91
C GLU A 579 7.14 -8.43 31.70
N ALA A 580 7.72 -9.61 31.54
CA ALA A 580 7.34 -10.78 32.32
C ALA A 580 7.54 -10.54 33.84
N PHE A 581 8.66 -9.93 34.24
CA PHE A 581 8.86 -9.52 35.64
C PHE A 581 7.93 -8.40 36.11
N ARG A 582 7.45 -7.53 35.21
CA ARG A 582 6.41 -6.54 35.54
C ARG A 582 5.10 -7.24 35.87
N MET A 583 4.70 -8.21 35.06
CA MET A 583 3.45 -8.97 35.26
C MET A 583 3.47 -9.81 36.54
N THR A 584 4.65 -10.29 36.96
CA THR A 584 4.85 -10.99 38.25
C THR A 584 5.19 -10.05 39.43
N ASN A 585 5.18 -8.73 39.21
CA ASN A 585 5.46 -7.68 40.19
C ASN A 585 6.85 -7.74 40.86
N ASN A 586 7.84 -8.32 40.17
CA ASN A 586 9.22 -8.42 40.65
C ASN A 586 10.07 -7.21 40.19
N VAL A 587 10.02 -6.14 41.00
CA VAL A 587 10.64 -4.84 40.68
C VAL A 587 12.17 -4.92 40.63
N VAL A 588 12.80 -5.73 41.48
CA VAL A 588 14.25 -5.83 41.61
C VAL A 588 14.88 -6.48 40.36
N GLU A 589 14.35 -7.61 39.92
CA GLU A 589 14.84 -8.32 38.74
C GLU A 589 14.58 -7.52 37.45
N ARG A 590 13.44 -6.80 37.38
CA ARG A 590 13.16 -5.88 36.27
C ARG A 590 14.23 -4.78 36.15
N GLU A 591 14.64 -4.17 37.25
CA GLU A 591 15.72 -3.17 37.23
C GLU A 591 17.07 -3.75 36.76
N LEU A 592 17.37 -4.99 37.16
CA LEU A 592 18.59 -5.69 36.74
C LEU A 592 18.60 -5.94 35.24
N VAL A 593 17.48 -6.38 34.64
CA VAL A 593 17.31 -6.53 33.19
C VAL A 593 17.57 -5.22 32.46
N LEU A 594 17.01 -4.10 32.96
CA LEU A 594 17.18 -2.77 32.36
C LEU A 594 18.61 -2.22 32.52
N LYS A 595 19.28 -2.48 33.65
CA LYS A 595 20.71 -2.17 33.84
C LYS A 595 21.58 -2.96 32.86
N LYS A 596 21.25 -4.22 32.61
CA LYS A 596 21.96 -5.12 31.69
C LYS A 596 21.79 -4.69 30.23
N LYS A 597 20.57 -4.32 29.82
CA LYS A 597 20.29 -3.69 28.52
C LYS A 597 21.19 -2.47 28.29
N ARG A 598 21.32 -1.58 29.28
CA ARG A 598 22.17 -0.37 29.22
C ARG A 598 23.65 -0.69 29.07
N LYS A 599 24.20 -1.62 29.85
CA LYS A 599 25.62 -2.01 29.78
C LYS A 599 26.04 -2.60 28.44
N LEU A 600 25.12 -3.26 27.74
CA LEU A 600 25.42 -4.03 26.52
C LEU A 600 25.15 -3.25 25.22
N GLY A 601 24.80 -1.95 25.31
CA GLY A 601 24.69 -1.07 24.14
C GLY A 601 23.62 -1.50 23.14
N VAL A 602 22.59 -2.23 23.59
CA VAL A 602 21.51 -2.71 22.71
C VAL A 602 20.57 -1.54 22.41
N ALA A 603 20.96 -0.74 21.42
CA ALA A 603 20.21 0.41 20.95
C ALA A 603 18.98 -0.08 20.14
N PRO A 604 17.78 0.36 20.50
CA PRO A 604 16.55 0.08 19.76
C PRO A 604 16.47 0.90 18.47
N ARG A 605 15.89 0.35 17.40
CA ARG A 605 15.66 1.06 16.13
C ARG A 605 14.49 2.04 16.31
N SER A 606 14.59 3.26 15.77
CA SER A 606 13.57 4.32 15.97
C SER A 606 12.17 3.87 15.56
N ASN A 607 12.07 3.13 14.45
CA ASN A 607 10.82 2.66 13.89
C ASN A 607 10.11 1.61 14.78
N ASP A 608 10.87 0.81 15.55
CA ASP A 608 10.29 -0.22 16.42
C ASP A 608 9.53 0.38 17.62
N TYR A 609 9.95 1.57 18.09
CA TYR A 609 9.23 2.29 19.15
C TYR A 609 8.12 3.18 18.66
N ARG A 610 8.21 3.68 17.43
CA ARG A 610 7.20 4.54 16.86
C ARG A 610 5.84 3.86 16.88
N GLU A 611 5.73 2.69 16.26
CA GLU A 611 4.48 1.92 16.22
C GLU A 611 4.01 1.50 17.62
N PHE A 612 4.95 1.15 18.50
CA PHE A 612 4.60 0.69 19.85
C PHE A 612 4.09 1.83 20.74
N ILE A 613 4.77 2.98 20.77
CA ILE A 613 4.35 4.14 21.56
C ILE A 613 3.04 4.71 21.02
N LEU A 614 2.91 4.83 19.69
CA LEU A 614 1.66 5.27 19.09
C LEU A 614 0.52 4.27 19.37
N GLY A 615 0.79 2.97 19.33
CA GLY A 615 -0.14 1.92 19.75
C GLY A 615 -0.59 2.08 21.20
N LEU A 616 0.33 2.27 22.15
CA LEU A 616 0.00 2.52 23.56
C LEU A 616 -0.84 3.78 23.75
N ILE A 617 -0.56 4.85 22.99
CA ILE A 617 -1.35 6.08 23.03
C ILE A 617 -2.77 5.84 22.48
N LEU A 618 -2.90 5.12 21.36
CA LEU A 618 -4.19 4.74 20.76
C LEU A 618 -5.02 3.88 21.71
N GLU A 619 -4.39 2.92 22.39
CA GLU A 619 -5.00 2.08 23.42
C GLU A 619 -5.27 2.82 24.74
N ARG A 620 -4.94 4.12 24.82
CA ARG A 620 -5.08 4.98 26.02
C ARG A 620 -4.24 4.54 27.23
N ARG A 621 -3.20 3.73 27.03
CA ARG A 621 -2.21 3.30 28.05
C ARG A 621 -1.11 4.36 28.23
N ILE A 622 -1.54 5.59 28.54
CA ILE A 622 -0.66 6.77 28.54
C ILE A 622 0.45 6.71 29.60
N SER A 623 0.22 6.06 30.75
CA SER A 623 1.25 5.89 31.79
C SER A 623 2.42 5.04 31.31
N GLU A 624 2.15 3.99 30.55
CA GLU A 624 3.20 3.11 30.01
C GLU A 624 3.94 3.77 28.85
N ALA A 625 3.20 4.52 28.01
CA ALA A 625 3.80 5.35 26.98
C ALA A 625 4.73 6.43 27.58
N ARG A 626 4.34 7.04 28.70
CA ARG A 626 5.19 7.97 29.47
C ARG A 626 6.46 7.27 29.95
N ASP A 627 6.33 6.18 30.70
CA ASP A 627 7.48 5.49 31.31
C ASP A 627 8.49 5.03 30.24
N LEU A 628 7.99 4.55 29.10
CA LEU A 628 8.82 4.20 27.96
C LEU A 628 9.48 5.43 27.32
N GLY A 629 8.72 6.50 27.10
CA GLY A 629 9.23 7.78 26.58
C GLY A 629 10.33 8.37 27.47
N GLU A 630 10.16 8.35 28.79
CA GLU A 630 11.17 8.83 29.76
C GLU A 630 12.45 8.00 29.71
N ALA A 631 12.32 6.68 29.60
CA ALA A 631 13.47 5.80 29.47
C ALA A 631 14.25 6.05 28.17
N ILE A 632 13.55 6.36 27.06
CA ILE A 632 14.16 6.69 25.76
C ILE A 632 14.90 8.03 25.84
N VAL A 633 14.23 9.07 26.34
CA VAL A 633 14.78 10.43 26.46
C VAL A 633 15.96 10.47 27.44
N SER A 634 15.81 9.85 28.62
CA SER A 634 16.89 9.75 29.62
C SER A 634 18.10 8.96 29.11
N GLY A 635 17.87 8.01 28.21
CA GLY A 635 18.91 7.24 27.53
C GLY A 635 19.53 7.94 26.30
N ASN A 636 19.04 9.14 25.94
CA ASN A 636 19.45 9.90 24.77
C ASN A 636 19.36 9.09 23.45
N PHE A 637 18.38 8.18 23.36
CA PHE A 637 18.14 7.37 22.18
C PHE A 637 17.43 8.17 21.07
N PRO A 638 17.61 7.80 19.78
CA PRO A 638 16.91 8.46 18.68
C PRO A 638 15.40 8.21 18.77
N ILE A 639 14.63 9.28 18.67
CA ILE A 639 13.17 9.29 18.67
C ILE A 639 12.68 10.24 17.56
N GLU A 640 11.57 9.87 16.93
CA GLU A 640 10.97 10.64 15.84
C GLU A 640 10.07 11.75 16.37
N ASP A 641 9.92 12.81 15.58
CA ASP A 641 9.26 14.03 16.02
C ASP A 641 7.75 13.84 16.18
N ASP A 642 7.14 12.99 15.37
CA ASP A 642 5.72 12.63 15.50
C ASP A 642 5.43 11.91 16.83
N VAL A 643 6.30 10.99 17.23
CA VAL A 643 6.23 10.28 18.52
C VAL A 643 6.39 11.25 19.69
N LEU A 644 7.40 12.14 19.63
CA LEU A 644 7.60 13.16 20.67
C LEU A 644 6.40 14.11 20.77
N ASN A 645 5.88 14.59 19.63
CA ASN A 645 4.70 15.45 19.59
C ASN A 645 3.47 14.75 20.20
N ALA A 646 3.25 13.47 19.88
CA ALA A 646 2.18 12.66 20.45
C ALA A 646 2.35 12.46 21.97
N LEU A 647 3.57 12.14 22.42
CA LEU A 647 3.88 11.99 23.85
C LEU A 647 3.63 13.29 24.62
N ILE A 648 4.15 14.44 24.15
CA ILE A 648 3.94 15.74 24.80
C ILE A 648 2.44 16.05 24.91
N GLY A 649 1.69 15.86 23.82
CA GLY A 649 0.24 16.12 23.79
C GLY A 649 -0.56 15.19 24.71
N SER A 650 -0.28 13.88 24.68
CA SER A 650 -1.04 12.87 25.44
C SER A 650 -0.64 12.80 26.91
N VAL A 651 0.66 12.86 27.22
CA VAL A 651 1.19 12.74 28.58
C VAL A 651 0.91 14.00 29.39
N SER A 652 0.87 15.19 28.78
CA SER A 652 0.50 16.44 29.47
C SER A 652 -0.86 16.39 30.18
N ARG A 653 -1.77 15.51 29.74
CA ARG A 653 -3.06 15.26 30.40
C ARG A 653 -2.92 14.57 31.75
N ILE A 654 -1.88 13.77 31.96
CA ILE A 654 -1.65 12.97 33.17
C ILE A 654 -0.52 13.58 34.00
N ASP A 655 0.63 13.81 33.36
CA ASP A 655 1.87 14.22 33.98
C ASP A 655 2.52 15.37 33.19
N PRO A 656 2.31 16.63 33.60
CA PRO A 656 2.86 17.78 32.90
C PRO A 656 4.39 17.86 33.02
N GLY A 657 4.99 17.32 34.09
CA GLY A 657 6.44 17.36 34.28
C GLY A 657 7.17 16.54 33.21
N SER A 658 6.72 15.31 32.96
CA SER A 658 7.25 14.46 31.90
C SER A 658 7.01 15.06 30.51
N ALA A 659 5.86 15.70 30.29
CA ALA A 659 5.58 16.36 29.01
C ALA A 659 6.55 17.53 28.74
N ILE A 660 6.89 18.31 29.75
CA ILE A 660 7.89 19.39 29.64
C ILE A 660 9.30 18.81 29.46
N MET A 661 9.63 17.70 30.12
CA MET A 661 10.89 16.99 29.88
C MET A 661 11.03 16.55 28.41
N PHE A 662 9.97 15.98 27.82
CA PHE A 662 9.97 15.61 26.40
C PHE A 662 10.11 16.82 25.48
N LEU A 663 9.45 17.93 25.81
CA LEU A 663 9.60 19.19 25.09
C LEU A 663 11.05 19.71 25.15
N ASN A 664 11.65 19.76 26.35
CA ASN A 664 13.01 20.24 26.55
C ASN A 664 14.03 19.35 25.82
N PHE A 665 13.80 18.03 25.78
CA PHE A 665 14.63 17.13 24.98
C PHE A 665 14.51 17.41 23.48
N MET A 666 13.28 17.59 22.96
CA MET A 666 13.03 17.92 21.56
C MET A 666 13.75 19.21 21.16
N VAL A 667 13.58 20.25 21.97
CA VAL A 667 14.18 21.57 21.75
C VAL A 667 15.70 21.53 21.87
N GLY A 668 16.24 20.79 22.85
CA GLY A 668 17.69 20.58 23.01
C GLY A 668 18.36 19.84 21.84
N LYS A 669 17.59 19.18 20.98
CA LYS A 669 18.07 18.59 19.71
C LYS A 669 17.96 19.54 18.51
N GLY A 670 17.56 20.79 18.72
CA GLY A 670 17.30 21.76 17.66
C GLY A 670 16.02 21.48 16.88
N ARG A 671 15.10 20.68 17.44
CA ARG A 671 13.80 20.36 16.83
C ARG A 671 12.70 21.11 17.55
N LEU A 672 11.63 21.47 16.85
CA LEU A 672 10.57 22.33 17.37
C LEU A 672 9.22 21.60 17.39
N PRO A 673 8.36 21.81 18.41
CA PRO A 673 7.06 21.15 18.48
C PRO A 673 6.09 21.70 17.44
N THR A 674 5.10 20.91 17.05
CA THR A 674 4.01 21.42 16.19
C THR A 674 3.11 22.38 16.97
N LEU A 675 2.43 23.30 16.27
CA LEU A 675 1.45 24.22 16.88
C LEU A 675 0.32 23.47 17.60
N SER A 676 -0.11 22.33 17.06
CA SER A 676 -1.10 21.45 17.68
C SER A 676 -0.61 20.90 19.02
N THR A 677 0.66 20.45 19.08
CA THR A 677 1.29 19.98 20.31
C THR A 677 1.39 21.10 21.35
N LEU A 678 1.83 22.29 20.95
CA LEU A 678 1.90 23.46 21.83
C LEU A 678 0.52 23.84 22.39
N SER A 679 -0.50 23.85 21.53
CA SER A 679 -1.88 24.15 21.92
C SER A 679 -2.44 23.11 22.89
N ASN A 680 -2.20 21.82 22.66
CA ASN A 680 -2.65 20.74 23.54
C ASN A 680 -1.94 20.76 24.90
N LEU A 681 -0.61 20.94 24.90
CA LEU A 681 0.18 21.08 26.12
C LEU A 681 -0.33 22.27 26.95
N SER A 682 -0.45 23.44 26.32
CA SER A 682 -0.89 24.67 26.97
C SER A 682 -2.31 24.55 27.52
N LYS A 683 -3.24 23.96 26.75
CA LYS A 683 -4.61 23.67 27.21
C LYS A 683 -4.65 22.79 28.46
N ASN A 684 -3.80 21.76 28.51
CA ASN A 684 -3.75 20.84 29.65
C ASN A 684 -3.09 21.48 30.88
N LEU A 685 -2.06 22.32 30.70
CA LEU A 685 -1.45 23.10 31.77
C LEU A 685 -2.43 24.12 32.37
N CYS A 686 -3.17 24.85 31.53
CA CYS A 686 -4.19 25.80 31.99
C CYS A 686 -5.29 25.14 32.84
N LYS A 687 -5.77 23.95 32.46
CA LYS A 687 -6.80 23.21 33.22
C LYS A 687 -6.36 22.83 34.63
N ARG A 688 -5.06 22.73 34.88
CA ARG A 688 -4.48 22.33 36.17
C ARG A 688 -3.95 23.53 36.97
N SER A 689 -4.25 24.75 36.54
CA SER A 689 -3.75 26.01 37.15
C SER A 689 -2.22 26.08 37.26
N LYS A 690 -1.50 25.38 36.38
CA LYS A 690 -0.04 25.31 36.31
C LYS A 690 0.52 26.41 35.41
N GLY A 691 0.36 27.65 35.87
CA GLY A 691 0.74 28.84 35.10
C GLY A 691 2.26 29.05 35.01
N ASP A 692 3.02 28.61 36.01
CA ASP A 692 4.47 28.78 36.04
C ASP A 692 5.15 27.87 35.02
N GLU A 693 4.69 26.63 34.91
CA GLU A 693 5.17 25.69 33.89
C GLU A 693 4.84 26.17 32.47
N LEU A 694 3.69 26.83 32.27
CA LEU A 694 3.35 27.45 30.98
C LEU A 694 4.32 28.58 30.62
N TRP A 695 4.78 29.35 31.62
CA TRP A 695 5.79 30.38 31.42
C TRP A 695 7.17 29.79 31.11
N GLU A 696 7.56 28.72 31.79
CA GLU A 696 8.81 27.98 31.48
C GLU A 696 8.82 27.48 30.03
N VAL A 697 7.73 26.83 29.60
CA VAL A 697 7.55 26.38 28.21
C VAL A 697 7.71 27.52 27.22
N TYR A 698 7.12 28.69 27.51
CA TYR A 698 7.27 29.88 26.67
C TYR A 698 8.72 30.36 26.59
N GLN A 699 9.43 30.45 27.72
CA GLN A 699 10.83 30.90 27.75
C GLN A 699 11.75 29.96 26.97
N VAL A 700 11.57 28.64 27.13
CA VAL A 700 12.33 27.63 26.39
C VAL A 700 12.10 27.79 24.89
N LEU A 701 10.86 27.92 24.45
CA LEU A 701 10.54 28.07 23.02
C LEU A 701 10.98 29.43 22.46
N SER A 702 10.87 30.51 23.23
CA SER A 702 11.32 31.86 22.81
C SER A 702 12.83 31.92 22.63
N SER A 703 13.61 31.33 23.56
CA SER A 703 15.08 31.27 23.46
C SER A 703 15.59 30.47 22.24
N HIS A 704 14.77 29.58 21.68
CA HIS A 704 15.09 28.80 20.47
C HIS A 704 14.43 29.37 19.20
N GLY A 705 13.88 30.58 19.25
CA GLY A 705 13.34 31.26 18.08
C GLY A 705 12.04 30.65 17.54
N TYR A 706 11.28 29.92 18.35
CA TYR A 706 10.02 29.28 17.92
C TYR A 706 8.98 30.30 17.43
N PHE A 707 8.82 31.40 18.16
CA PHE A 707 7.80 32.41 17.88
C PHE A 707 8.27 33.37 16.79
N SER A 708 7.84 33.08 15.55
CA SER A 708 8.12 33.87 14.35
C SER A 708 6.86 34.38 13.65
N ASP A 709 5.68 33.84 13.98
CA ASP A 709 4.41 34.16 13.35
C ASP A 709 3.33 34.60 14.36
N LEU A 710 2.27 35.22 13.85
CA LEU A 710 1.13 35.68 14.65
C LEU A 710 0.38 34.53 15.32
N GLU A 711 0.33 33.35 14.71
CA GLU A 711 -0.50 32.24 15.18
C GLU A 711 0.06 31.61 16.46
N SER A 712 1.37 31.36 16.50
CA SER A 712 2.09 30.85 17.67
C SER A 712 2.01 31.81 18.86
N TYR A 713 2.13 33.13 18.61
CA TYR A 713 1.92 34.16 19.63
C TYR A 713 0.47 34.20 20.14
N ASN A 714 -0.52 34.12 19.25
CA ASN A 714 -1.95 34.10 19.61
C ASN A 714 -2.30 32.92 20.53
N VAL A 715 -1.77 31.73 20.21
CA VAL A 715 -1.95 30.53 21.04
C VAL A 715 -1.45 30.78 22.46
N MET A 716 -0.23 31.28 22.62
CA MET A 716 0.35 31.50 23.94
C MET A 716 -0.41 32.55 24.75
N VAL A 717 -0.76 33.68 24.14
CA VAL A 717 -1.53 34.73 24.82
C VAL A 717 -2.91 34.24 25.21
N SER A 718 -3.59 33.48 24.36
CA SER A 718 -4.87 32.87 24.70
C SER A 718 -4.76 32.00 25.96
N PHE A 719 -3.73 31.17 26.06
CA PHE A 719 -3.53 30.29 27.21
C PHE A 719 -3.05 31.02 28.47
N PHE A 720 -2.17 32.02 28.37
CA PHE A 720 -1.81 32.87 29.50
C PHE A 720 -3.02 33.63 30.07
N CYS A 721 -3.86 34.19 29.20
CA CYS A 721 -5.11 34.84 29.57
C CYS A 721 -6.07 33.88 30.30
N ARG A 722 -6.23 32.64 29.80
CA ARG A 722 -7.08 31.62 30.44
C ARG A 722 -6.50 31.10 31.76
N ALA A 723 -5.19 31.19 31.96
CA ALA A 723 -4.53 30.84 33.21
C ALA A 723 -4.48 31.98 34.24
N GLY A 724 -5.08 33.15 33.95
CA GLY A 724 -5.02 34.33 34.83
C GLY A 724 -3.65 35.02 34.86
N ARG A 725 -2.71 34.62 33.99
CA ARG A 725 -1.33 35.11 33.92
C ARG A 725 -1.22 36.33 33.03
N LEU A 726 -1.96 37.38 33.39
CA LEU A 726 -2.05 38.62 32.61
C LEU A 726 -0.70 39.32 32.45
N ARG A 727 0.13 39.36 33.49
CA ARG A 727 1.46 40.03 33.42
C ARG A 727 2.34 39.42 32.35
N GLU A 728 2.37 38.09 32.28
CA GLU A 728 3.09 37.33 31.27
C GLU A 728 2.50 37.56 29.89
N ALA A 729 1.17 37.53 29.76
CA ALA A 729 0.50 37.81 28.48
C ALA A 729 0.85 39.21 27.92
N TYR A 730 0.95 40.24 28.77
CA TYR A 730 1.44 41.56 28.36
C TYR A 730 2.91 41.54 27.93
N LYS A 731 3.78 40.76 28.58
CA LYS A 731 5.18 40.62 28.12
C LYS A 731 5.25 40.00 26.73
N VAL A 732 4.44 38.98 26.47
CA VAL A 732 4.34 38.34 25.14
C VAL A 732 3.86 39.35 24.09
N LEU A 733 2.85 40.18 24.41
CA LEU A 733 2.39 41.27 23.53
C LEU A 733 3.52 42.24 23.17
N GLN A 734 4.30 42.68 24.17
CA GLN A 734 5.40 43.62 23.94
C GLN A 734 6.52 42.98 23.12
N GLU A 735 6.89 41.73 23.41
CA GLU A 735 7.88 41.00 22.61
C GLU A 735 7.46 40.93 21.13
N MET A 736 6.20 40.55 20.87
CA MET A 736 5.66 40.48 19.52
C MET A 736 5.75 41.82 18.78
N LYS A 737 5.42 42.94 19.45
CA LYS A 737 5.54 44.29 18.90
C LYS A 737 7.00 44.67 18.61
N THR A 738 7.94 44.32 19.49
CA THR A 738 9.37 44.59 19.26
C THR A 738 9.93 43.83 18.06
N LYS A 739 9.35 42.68 17.71
CA LYS A 739 9.69 41.92 16.49
C LYS A 739 8.98 42.43 15.23
N GLY A 740 8.25 43.55 15.32
CA GLY A 740 7.58 44.18 14.18
C GLY A 740 6.25 43.51 13.77
N LEU A 741 5.72 42.60 14.60
CA LEU A 741 4.43 41.95 14.35
C LEU A 741 3.28 42.76 14.96
N SER A 742 2.28 43.11 14.16
CA SER A 742 1.12 43.89 14.60
C SER A 742 0.02 43.02 15.19
N PRO A 743 -0.44 43.25 16.43
CA PRO A 743 -1.49 42.44 17.04
C PRO A 743 -2.83 42.55 16.31
N ASN A 744 -3.49 41.41 16.15
CA ASN A 744 -4.80 41.32 15.53
C ASN A 744 -5.93 41.45 16.56
N VAL A 745 -7.17 41.51 16.07
CA VAL A 745 -8.38 41.64 16.90
C VAL A 745 -8.49 40.53 17.95
N LEU A 746 -8.11 39.29 17.58
CA LEU A 746 -8.16 38.15 18.50
C LEU A 746 -7.25 38.37 19.72
N PHE A 747 -6.04 38.89 19.50
CA PHE A 747 -5.06 39.15 20.55
C PHE A 747 -5.59 40.12 21.60
N TYR A 748 -6.10 41.28 21.15
CA TYR A 748 -6.68 42.29 22.04
C TYR A 748 -7.92 41.77 22.77
N ASN A 749 -8.81 41.05 22.08
CA ASN A 749 -10.01 40.47 22.70
C ASN A 749 -9.66 39.50 23.83
N HIS A 750 -8.65 38.62 23.65
CA HIS A 750 -8.25 37.69 24.71
C HIS A 750 -7.70 38.39 25.94
N LEU A 751 -6.86 39.41 25.76
CA LEU A 751 -6.31 40.19 26.87
C LEU A 751 -7.38 41.03 27.57
N MET A 752 -8.26 41.69 26.82
CA MET A 752 -9.37 42.47 27.36
C MET A 752 -10.33 41.58 28.14
N GLU A 753 -10.73 40.42 27.59
CA GLU A 753 -11.63 39.48 28.27
C GLU A 753 -11.02 38.99 29.58
N ALA A 754 -9.73 38.63 29.58
CA ALA A 754 -9.05 38.23 30.81
C ALA A 754 -8.91 39.39 31.81
N CYS A 755 -8.65 40.62 31.37
CA CYS A 755 -8.67 41.80 32.25
C CYS A 755 -10.06 42.01 32.86
N CYS A 756 -11.13 41.86 32.07
CA CYS A 756 -12.51 41.98 32.56
C CYS A 756 -12.88 40.88 33.56
N LYS A 757 -12.38 39.65 33.39
CA LYS A 757 -12.59 38.55 34.34
C LYS A 757 -11.93 38.79 35.70
N GLU A 758 -10.76 39.42 35.70
CA GLU A 758 -10.00 39.78 36.91
C GLU A 758 -10.37 41.16 37.49
N ASP A 759 -11.51 41.74 37.09
CA ASP A 759 -11.99 43.09 37.50
C ASP A 759 -11.02 44.25 37.17
N LEU A 760 -10.07 44.04 36.25
CA LEU A 760 -9.10 45.02 35.78
C LEU A 760 -9.66 45.88 34.63
N VAL A 761 -10.74 46.61 34.90
CA VAL A 761 -11.47 47.41 33.88
C VAL A 761 -10.61 48.54 33.31
N ARG A 762 -9.77 49.21 34.13
CA ARG A 762 -8.88 50.29 33.67
C ARG A 762 -7.85 49.78 32.65
N PRO A 763 -7.09 48.69 32.91
CA PRO A 763 -6.27 48.05 31.88
C PRO A 763 -7.03 47.63 30.62
N ALA A 764 -8.25 47.09 30.76
CA ALA A 764 -9.07 46.72 29.60
C ALA A 764 -9.42 47.94 28.72
N LYS A 765 -9.78 49.09 29.31
CA LYS A 765 -10.01 50.36 28.58
C LYS A 765 -8.73 50.85 27.88
N ARG A 766 -7.55 50.70 28.50
CA ARG A 766 -6.27 51.06 27.83
C ARG A 766 -5.97 50.18 26.62
N LEU A 767 -6.21 48.87 26.71
CA LEU A 767 -6.06 47.94 25.59
C LEU A 767 -7.02 48.29 24.44
N TRP A 768 -8.23 48.72 24.77
CA TRP A 768 -9.19 49.23 23.78
C TRP A 768 -8.65 50.46 23.06
N ASP A 769 -8.19 51.48 23.80
CA ASP A 769 -7.63 52.69 23.20
C ASP A 769 -6.40 52.38 22.33
N GLU A 770 -5.53 51.49 22.81
CA GLU A 770 -4.34 51.01 22.09
C GLU A 770 -4.71 50.27 20.80
N MET A 771 -5.75 49.43 20.83
CA MET A 771 -6.24 48.71 19.66
C MET A 771 -6.61 49.67 18.52
N PHE A 772 -7.42 50.69 18.81
CA PHE A 772 -7.83 51.68 17.80
C PHE A 772 -6.68 52.61 17.38
N ALA A 773 -5.80 53.01 18.31
CA ALA A 773 -4.61 53.79 17.98
C ALA A 773 -3.66 53.03 17.03
N SER A 774 -3.63 51.69 17.14
CA SER A 774 -2.85 50.83 16.23
C SER A 774 -3.52 50.55 14.88
N GLY A 775 -4.69 51.13 14.62
CA GLY A 775 -5.44 50.92 13.37
C GLY A 775 -6.16 49.57 13.28
N CYS A 776 -6.29 48.83 14.39
CA CYS A 776 -6.96 47.55 14.45
C CYS A 776 -8.47 47.74 14.71
N PRO A 777 -9.36 47.35 13.77
CA PRO A 777 -10.80 47.59 13.93
C PRO A 777 -11.44 46.61 14.93
N GLY A 778 -12.16 47.14 15.92
CA GLY A 778 -12.97 46.34 16.85
C GLY A 778 -14.05 45.52 16.14
N ASN A 779 -14.23 44.25 16.56
CA ASN A 779 -15.33 43.41 16.08
C ASN A 779 -16.43 43.28 17.15
N LEU A 780 -17.54 42.60 16.82
CA LEU A 780 -18.66 42.34 17.74
C LEU A 780 -18.19 41.84 19.13
N SER A 781 -17.26 40.90 19.15
CA SER A 781 -16.71 40.36 20.40
C SER A 781 -15.96 41.41 21.21
N THR A 782 -15.20 42.32 20.58
CA THR A 782 -14.50 43.42 21.27
C THR A 782 -15.48 44.31 22.03
N TYR A 783 -16.59 44.70 21.39
CA TYR A 783 -17.64 45.51 22.01
C TYR A 783 -18.34 44.76 23.14
N ASN A 784 -18.71 43.50 22.92
CA ASN A 784 -19.44 42.70 23.91
C ASN A 784 -18.65 42.46 25.19
N ILE A 785 -17.31 42.33 25.09
CA ILE A 785 -16.44 42.18 26.26
C ILE A 785 -16.56 43.39 27.20
N LEU A 786 -16.47 44.61 26.66
CA LEU A 786 -16.54 45.82 27.48
C LEU A 786 -17.97 46.17 27.88
N ILE A 787 -18.93 46.10 26.95
CA ILE A 787 -20.35 46.35 27.26
C ILE A 787 -20.83 45.40 28.36
N GLY A 788 -20.52 44.10 28.24
CA GLY A 788 -20.84 43.11 29.25
C GLY A 788 -20.24 43.43 30.60
N LYS A 789 -18.94 43.77 30.65
CA LYS A 789 -18.28 44.07 31.92
C LYS A 789 -18.78 45.37 32.56
N LEU A 790 -18.94 46.43 31.77
CA LEU A 790 -19.41 47.74 32.24
C LEU A 790 -20.85 47.67 32.75
N SER A 791 -21.71 46.91 32.08
CA SER A 791 -23.07 46.65 32.58
C SER A 791 -23.08 45.88 33.90
N GLN A 792 -22.18 44.90 34.07
CA GLN A 792 -22.09 44.11 35.30
C GLN A 792 -21.65 44.94 36.52
N ILE A 793 -20.73 45.90 36.32
CA ILE A 793 -20.22 46.75 37.41
C ILE A 793 -21.09 47.98 37.70
N GLY A 794 -22.16 48.20 36.93
CA GLY A 794 -23.02 49.39 37.06
C GLY A 794 -22.41 50.67 36.47
N GLU A 795 -21.55 50.56 35.44
CA GLU A 795 -21.14 51.71 34.61
C GLU A 795 -21.97 51.74 33.32
N VAL A 796 -23.29 51.72 33.44
CA VAL A 796 -24.20 51.47 32.29
C VAL A 796 -24.24 52.64 31.29
N GLU A 797 -23.98 53.87 31.74
CA GLU A 797 -23.83 55.03 30.84
C GLU A 797 -22.71 54.81 29.81
N GLU A 798 -21.56 54.33 30.27
CA GLU A 798 -20.41 54.05 29.41
C GLU A 798 -20.66 52.84 28.50
N ALA A 799 -21.35 51.81 29.01
CA ALA A 799 -21.80 50.68 28.19
C ALA A 799 -22.74 51.13 27.06
N THR A 800 -23.67 52.05 27.35
CA THR A 800 -24.62 52.62 26.39
C THR A 800 -23.91 53.51 25.35
N ARG A 801 -22.84 54.22 25.76
CA ARG A 801 -21.98 54.97 24.83
C ARG A 801 -21.26 54.03 23.86
N LEU A 802 -20.70 52.92 24.35
CA LEU A 802 -20.05 51.92 23.50
C LEU A 802 -21.04 51.26 22.54
N PHE A 803 -22.27 51.00 22.98
CA PHE A 803 -23.34 50.49 22.11
C PHE A 803 -23.67 51.45 20.96
N ARG A 804 -23.69 52.76 21.20
CA ARG A 804 -23.90 53.75 20.13
C ARG A 804 -22.71 53.81 19.18
N HIS A 805 -21.49 53.81 19.73
CA HIS A 805 -20.26 53.79 18.93
C HIS A 805 -20.17 52.55 18.03
N MET A 806 -20.65 51.40 18.51
CA MET A 806 -20.75 50.16 17.72
C MET A 806 -21.57 50.35 16.44
N ALA A 807 -22.74 51.01 16.55
CA ALA A 807 -23.60 51.32 15.41
C ALA A 807 -22.96 52.34 14.47
N GLU A 808 -22.30 53.38 14.99
CA GLU A 808 -21.56 54.38 14.19
C GLU A 808 -20.43 53.75 13.37
N LYS A 809 -19.80 52.69 13.88
CA LYS A 809 -18.75 51.91 13.19
C LYS A 809 -19.30 50.79 12.32
N GLY A 810 -20.62 50.67 12.16
CA GLY A 810 -21.25 49.66 11.31
C GLY A 810 -21.19 48.23 11.86
N VAL A 811 -20.94 48.06 13.15
CA VAL A 811 -20.96 46.73 13.80
C VAL A 811 -22.38 46.48 14.32
N THR A 812 -23.01 45.40 13.89
CA THR A 812 -24.40 45.09 14.27
C THR A 812 -24.47 44.43 15.66
N PRO A 813 -25.24 44.98 16.62
CA PRO A 813 -25.42 44.37 17.93
C PRO A 813 -26.12 43.00 17.87
N ASP A 814 -25.74 42.09 18.77
CA ASP A 814 -26.31 40.75 18.88
C ASP A 814 -27.10 40.55 20.19
N ALA A 815 -27.66 39.35 20.39
CA ALA A 815 -28.46 39.04 21.57
C ALA A 815 -27.66 39.23 22.88
N THR A 816 -26.36 38.95 22.87
CA THR A 816 -25.50 39.12 24.05
C THR A 816 -25.28 40.59 24.38
N THR A 817 -25.10 41.44 23.35
CA THR A 817 -25.00 42.91 23.50
C THR A 817 -26.24 43.49 24.19
N TYR A 818 -27.42 43.21 23.64
CA TYR A 818 -28.69 43.72 24.16
C TYR A 818 -28.99 43.19 25.56
N THR A 819 -28.77 41.88 25.78
CA THR A 819 -29.01 41.26 27.09
C THR A 819 -28.15 41.90 28.17
N ALA A 820 -26.85 42.11 27.90
CA ALA A 820 -25.95 42.75 28.86
C ALA A 820 -26.38 44.17 29.23
N LEU A 821 -26.80 44.98 28.25
CA LEU A 821 -27.30 46.33 28.51
C LEU A 821 -28.61 46.33 29.29
N LEU A 822 -29.56 45.46 28.92
CA LEU A 822 -30.84 45.35 29.62
C LEU A 822 -30.65 44.87 31.06
N GLU A 823 -29.73 43.92 31.30
CA GLU A 823 -29.37 43.48 32.64
C GLU A 823 -28.80 44.64 33.47
N GLY A 824 -27.80 45.38 32.94
CA GLY A 824 -27.22 46.53 33.62
C GLY A 824 -28.24 47.63 33.92
N LEU A 825 -29.06 48.02 32.93
CA LEU A 825 -30.11 49.03 33.10
C LEU A 825 -31.18 48.61 34.12
N CYS A 826 -31.55 47.32 34.15
CA CYS A 826 -32.46 46.79 35.17
C CYS A 826 -31.80 46.75 36.57
N GLN A 827 -30.48 46.58 36.65
CA GLN A 827 -29.76 46.63 37.91
C GLN A 827 -29.77 48.02 38.53
N GLU A 828 -29.57 49.07 37.72
CA GLU A 828 -29.63 50.49 38.11
C GLU A 828 -31.07 51.04 38.27
N SER A 829 -32.08 50.25 37.91
CA SER A 829 -33.50 50.64 37.92
C SER A 829 -33.87 51.74 36.91
N ASP A 830 -33.06 51.97 35.88
CA ASP A 830 -33.42 52.82 34.73
C ASP A 830 -34.23 52.02 33.69
N PHE A 831 -35.50 51.79 34.03
CA PHE A 831 -36.39 51.02 33.17
C PHE A 831 -36.70 51.75 31.86
N LYS A 832 -36.72 53.08 31.85
CA LYS A 832 -37.09 53.86 30.67
C LYS A 832 -36.08 53.61 29.54
N SER A 833 -34.81 53.76 29.84
CA SER A 833 -33.73 53.45 28.90
C SER A 833 -33.71 51.97 28.52
N ALA A 834 -34.04 51.06 29.45
CA ALA A 834 -34.16 49.62 29.14
C ALA A 834 -35.25 49.33 28.09
N PHE A 835 -36.42 49.98 28.16
CA PHE A 835 -37.45 49.87 27.13
C PHE A 835 -36.99 50.43 25.78
N GLU A 836 -36.27 51.56 25.78
CA GLU A 836 -35.72 52.15 24.55
C GLU A 836 -34.72 51.21 23.87
N ILE A 837 -33.82 50.59 24.63
CA ILE A 837 -32.86 49.59 24.13
C ILE A 837 -33.58 48.33 23.64
N PHE A 838 -34.61 47.85 24.34
CA PHE A 838 -35.41 46.72 23.88
C PHE A 838 -36.14 47.03 22.56
N ASN A 839 -36.73 48.22 22.42
CA ASN A 839 -37.41 48.63 21.18
C ASN A 839 -36.44 48.68 19.99
N LYS A 840 -35.19 49.11 20.19
CA LYS A 840 -34.15 49.02 19.15
C LYS A 840 -33.88 47.58 18.71
N SER A 841 -33.94 46.60 19.62
CA SER A 841 -33.83 45.18 19.23
C SER A 841 -35.00 44.71 18.35
N VAL A 842 -36.21 45.25 18.58
CA VAL A 842 -37.41 44.97 17.78
C VAL A 842 -37.32 45.60 16.39
N GLU A 843 -36.82 46.83 16.31
CA GLU A 843 -36.56 47.54 15.04
C GLU A 843 -35.49 46.84 14.19
N GLN A 844 -34.51 46.19 14.84
CA GLN A 844 -33.44 45.45 14.16
C GLN A 844 -33.90 44.09 13.62
N ASP A 845 -34.46 43.22 14.47
CA ASP A 845 -34.94 41.89 14.07
C ASP A 845 -35.96 41.35 15.10
N VAL A 846 -37.13 40.92 14.60
CA VAL A 846 -38.21 40.30 15.39
C VAL A 846 -37.73 39.05 16.15
N ARG A 847 -36.86 38.21 15.54
CA ARG A 847 -36.34 36.98 16.18
C ARG A 847 -35.33 37.28 17.28
N LEU A 848 -34.53 38.33 17.08
CA LEU A 848 -33.60 38.82 18.09
C LEU A 848 -34.38 39.31 19.32
N ALA A 849 -35.41 40.12 19.11
CA ALA A 849 -36.29 40.61 20.17
C ALA A 849 -36.99 39.47 20.93
N GLN A 850 -37.47 38.43 20.25
CA GLN A 850 -38.04 37.22 20.90
C GLN A 850 -37.05 36.58 21.87
N THR A 851 -35.80 36.40 21.43
CA THR A 851 -34.75 35.75 22.23
C THR A 851 -34.40 36.56 23.48
N ILE A 852 -34.38 37.89 23.36
CA ILE A 852 -34.02 38.80 24.46
C ILE A 852 -35.20 39.04 25.42
N LEU A 853 -36.45 39.04 24.92
CA LEU A 853 -37.65 39.35 25.69
C LEU A 853 -37.79 38.48 26.95
N GLY A 854 -37.55 37.17 26.83
CA GLY A 854 -37.62 36.26 27.97
C GLY A 854 -36.61 36.63 29.06
N THR A 855 -35.38 36.94 28.68
CA THR A 855 -34.34 37.37 29.62
C THR A 855 -34.67 38.73 30.23
N PHE A 856 -35.20 39.68 29.46
CA PHE A 856 -35.60 41.00 29.98
C PHE A 856 -36.74 40.89 31.01
N VAL A 857 -37.76 40.08 30.74
CA VAL A 857 -38.87 39.81 31.68
C VAL A 857 -38.36 39.17 32.97
N ILE A 858 -37.43 38.21 32.89
CA ILE A 858 -36.81 37.60 34.08
C ILE A 858 -36.10 38.66 34.94
N HIS A 859 -35.34 39.57 34.32
CA HIS A 859 -34.64 40.64 35.05
C HIS A 859 -35.60 41.63 35.71
N LEU A 860 -36.68 42.02 35.04
CA LEU A 860 -37.74 42.86 35.62
C LEU A 860 -38.44 42.16 36.80
N CYS A 861 -38.72 40.85 36.69
CA CYS A 861 -39.34 40.06 37.75
C CYS A 861 -38.41 39.91 38.97
N ARG A 862 -37.11 39.67 38.76
CA ARG A 862 -36.10 39.62 39.85
C ARG A 862 -36.02 40.91 40.67
N LYS A 863 -36.30 42.06 40.05
CA LYS A 863 -36.33 43.38 40.72
C LYS A 863 -37.71 43.72 41.30
N GLY A 864 -38.68 42.80 41.25
CA GLY A 864 -40.03 42.99 41.78
C GLY A 864 -40.94 43.89 40.92
N GLN A 865 -40.51 44.27 39.72
CA GLN A 865 -41.26 45.17 38.82
C GLN A 865 -42.27 44.40 37.96
N PHE A 866 -43.14 43.61 38.61
CA PHE A 866 -44.15 42.80 37.95
C PHE A 866 -45.17 43.61 37.12
N PRO A 867 -45.66 44.78 37.57
CA PRO A 867 -46.60 45.57 36.77
C PRO A 867 -46.00 46.06 35.44
N VAL A 868 -44.70 46.36 35.45
CA VAL A 868 -43.94 46.83 34.28
C VAL A 868 -43.70 45.68 33.30
N ALA A 869 -43.29 44.50 33.80
CA ALA A 869 -43.16 43.29 32.99
C ALA A 869 -44.49 42.85 32.37
N SER A 870 -45.59 42.94 33.12
CA SER A 870 -46.95 42.63 32.65
C SER A 870 -47.38 43.60 31.55
N LYS A 871 -47.04 44.88 31.68
CA LYS A 871 -47.33 45.89 30.66
C LYS A 871 -46.52 45.65 29.38
N LEU A 872 -45.23 45.34 29.50
CA LEU A 872 -44.37 45.02 28.35
C LEU A 872 -44.94 43.85 27.54
N LEU A 873 -45.22 42.72 28.19
CA LEU A 873 -45.73 41.51 27.52
C LEU A 873 -47.09 41.73 26.83
N CYS A 874 -47.96 42.58 27.39
CA CYS A 874 -49.28 42.85 26.82
C CYS A 874 -49.28 43.91 25.71
N VAL A 875 -48.21 44.70 25.57
CA VAL A 875 -48.08 45.73 24.51
C VAL A 875 -47.41 45.17 23.26
N LEU A 876 -46.65 44.08 23.36
CA LEU A 876 -45.97 43.45 22.24
C LEU A 876 -46.92 42.59 21.40
N ASN A 877 -46.69 42.55 20.08
CA ASN A 877 -47.48 41.74 19.15
C ASN A 877 -47.34 40.23 19.47
N SER A 878 -48.34 39.41 19.12
CA SER A 878 -48.35 37.96 19.34
C SER A 878 -47.19 37.22 18.67
N ASP A 879 -46.58 37.84 17.66
CA ASP A 879 -45.40 37.33 16.98
C ASP A 879 -44.11 37.48 17.80
N ILE A 880 -44.07 38.34 18.82
CA ILE A 880 -42.87 38.59 19.66
C ILE A 880 -43.04 37.98 21.06
N ALA A 881 -44.23 38.12 21.66
CA ALA A 881 -44.53 37.57 22.99
C ALA A 881 -45.13 36.16 22.88
N HIS A 882 -44.30 35.13 23.11
CA HIS A 882 -44.74 33.74 23.08
C HIS A 882 -45.39 33.28 24.41
N SER A 883 -46.16 32.20 24.36
CA SER A 883 -46.76 31.61 25.57
C SER A 883 -45.74 31.30 26.66
N ASP A 884 -44.51 30.94 26.30
CA ASP A 884 -43.43 30.62 27.26
C ASP A 884 -43.00 31.81 28.13
N THR A 885 -42.94 33.03 27.58
CA THR A 885 -42.51 34.21 28.36
C THR A 885 -43.58 34.63 29.37
N HIS A 886 -44.86 34.45 29.04
CA HIS A 886 -45.97 34.63 29.97
C HIS A 886 -45.96 33.57 31.08
N VAL A 887 -45.69 32.30 30.72
CA VAL A 887 -45.57 31.20 31.70
C VAL A 887 -44.41 31.45 32.67
N VAL A 888 -43.25 31.91 32.19
CA VAL A 888 -42.11 32.27 33.05
C VAL A 888 -42.50 33.36 34.04
N MET A 889 -43.14 34.45 33.58
CA MET A 889 -43.58 35.53 34.48
C MET A 889 -44.60 35.05 35.53
N LEU A 890 -45.55 34.21 35.15
CA LEU A 890 -46.56 33.66 36.06
C LEU A 890 -45.94 32.74 37.12
N LYS A 891 -44.91 31.96 36.76
CA LYS A 891 -44.13 31.18 37.73
C LYS A 891 -43.41 32.07 38.74
N TRP A 892 -42.76 33.15 38.28
CA TRP A 892 -42.10 34.11 39.18
C TRP A 892 -43.09 34.81 40.13
N LEU A 893 -44.28 35.16 39.66
CA LEU A 893 -45.34 35.71 40.51
C LEU A 893 -45.89 34.70 41.53
N ALA A 894 -45.99 33.42 41.14
CA ALA A 894 -46.37 32.33 42.04
C ALA A 894 -45.33 32.12 43.15
N ASP A 895 -44.04 32.08 42.78
CA ASP A 895 -42.92 31.92 43.72
C ASP A 895 -42.81 33.12 44.67
N ALA A 896 -43.14 34.32 44.19
CA ALA A 896 -43.21 35.54 45.00
C ALA A 896 -44.49 35.66 45.85
N LYS A 897 -45.45 34.72 45.76
CA LYS A 897 -46.78 34.72 46.40
C LYS A 897 -47.69 35.90 46.03
N GLU A 898 -47.42 36.56 44.90
CA GLU A 898 -48.17 37.70 44.39
C GLU A 898 -49.34 37.25 43.48
N ILE A 899 -50.21 36.40 44.02
CA ILE A 899 -51.29 35.71 43.27
C ILE A 899 -52.26 36.71 42.63
N GLN A 900 -52.58 37.81 43.31
CA GLN A 900 -53.49 38.84 42.79
C GLN A 900 -52.93 39.56 41.55
N LEU A 901 -51.61 39.78 41.49
CA LEU A 901 -50.95 40.35 40.31
C LEU A 901 -50.90 39.35 39.14
N ALA A 902 -50.80 38.05 39.43
CA ALA A 902 -50.87 36.98 38.43
C ALA A 902 -52.26 36.89 37.79
N ILE A 903 -53.34 36.94 38.60
CA ILE A 903 -54.73 36.98 38.11
C ILE A 903 -54.94 38.21 37.23
N LYS A 904 -54.46 39.38 37.66
CA LYS A 904 -54.53 40.63 36.89
C LYS A 904 -53.76 40.58 35.56
N HIS A 905 -52.62 39.88 35.51
CA HIS A 905 -51.87 39.65 34.27
C HIS A 905 -52.67 38.77 33.30
N ILE A 906 -53.26 37.67 33.78
CA ILE A 906 -54.10 36.77 32.96
C ILE A 906 -55.32 37.51 32.40
N GLN A 907 -55.98 38.36 33.21
CA GLN A 907 -57.08 39.20 32.75
C GLN A 907 -56.65 40.16 31.64
N ARG A 908 -55.45 40.75 31.74
CA ARG A 908 -54.91 41.64 30.72
C ARG A 908 -54.56 40.89 29.43
N VAL A 909 -53.93 39.71 29.52
CA VAL A 909 -53.63 38.84 28.37
C VAL A 909 -54.91 38.40 27.65
N ARG A 910 -55.99 38.10 28.39
CA ARG A 910 -57.31 37.80 27.81
C ARG A 910 -57.86 38.97 26.98
N GLY A 911 -57.62 40.21 27.41
CA GLY A 911 -58.06 41.41 26.69
C GLY A 911 -57.22 41.73 25.45
N THR A 912 -55.92 41.37 25.43
CA THR A 912 -55.00 41.71 24.34
C THR A 912 -54.81 40.60 23.31
N SER A 913 -54.81 39.32 23.72
CA SER A 913 -54.55 38.19 22.82
C SER A 913 -55.21 36.88 23.31
N PRO A 914 -56.51 36.65 23.03
CA PRO A 914 -57.26 35.49 23.52
C PRO A 914 -56.72 34.13 23.05
N SER A 915 -56.08 34.08 21.88
CA SER A 915 -55.57 32.84 21.25
C SER A 915 -54.38 32.21 21.98
N ILE A 916 -53.55 33.02 22.66
CA ILE A 916 -52.36 32.56 23.38
C ILE A 916 -52.71 31.97 24.76
N LEU A 917 -53.88 32.34 25.30
CA LEU A 917 -54.35 31.95 26.63
C LEU A 917 -54.41 30.43 26.82
N GLN A 918 -54.94 29.70 25.83
CA GLN A 918 -55.06 28.24 25.88
C GLN A 918 -53.69 27.54 25.88
N ALA A 919 -52.71 28.08 25.16
CA ALA A 919 -51.34 27.58 25.13
C ALA A 919 -50.59 27.84 26.45
N ILE A 920 -50.83 29.00 27.09
CA ILE A 920 -50.28 29.32 28.43
C ILE A 920 -50.80 28.32 29.47
N PHE A 921 -52.12 28.07 29.50
CA PHE A 921 -52.70 27.13 30.47
C PHE A 921 -52.22 25.70 30.27
N SER A 922 -52.18 25.20 29.03
CA SER A 922 -51.65 23.86 28.72
C SER A 922 -50.20 23.68 29.22
N LYS A 923 -49.34 24.70 29.04
CA LYS A 923 -47.94 24.66 29.49
C LYS A 923 -47.77 24.82 31.00
N LEU A 924 -48.60 25.63 31.66
CA LEU A 924 -48.62 25.74 33.13
C LEU A 924 -49.00 24.40 33.77
N VAL A 925 -50.05 23.74 33.25
CA VAL A 925 -50.50 22.41 33.72
C VAL A 925 -49.40 21.36 33.50
N ALA A 926 -48.78 21.31 32.32
CA ALA A 926 -47.66 20.40 32.04
C ALA A 926 -46.45 20.62 32.97
N SER A 927 -46.22 21.87 33.40
CA SER A 927 -45.11 22.18 34.31
C SER A 927 -45.34 21.74 35.76
N VAL A 928 -46.60 21.51 36.17
CA VAL A 928 -46.94 20.98 37.50
C VAL A 928 -46.66 19.47 37.57
N SER A 929 -46.83 18.75 36.45
CA SER A 929 -46.58 17.30 36.37
C SER A 929 -45.10 16.89 36.43
N SER A 930 -44.16 17.83 36.30
CA SER A 930 -42.72 17.56 36.13
C SER A 930 -41.82 17.96 37.29
N THR A 931 -42.35 18.61 38.34
CA THR A 931 -41.55 19.12 39.47
C THR A 931 -41.91 18.45 40.79
N SER A 932 -40.92 17.90 41.50
CA SER A 932 -41.07 17.22 42.80
C SER A 932 -40.88 18.17 44.02
N GLY A 933 -41.42 19.38 43.99
CA GLY A 933 -41.26 20.43 45.03
C GLY A 933 -42.45 21.41 45.08
N PRO A 934 -42.57 22.26 46.12
CA PRO A 934 -43.85 22.68 46.70
C PRO A 934 -44.72 23.56 45.79
N ASN A 935 -45.97 23.10 45.63
CA ASN A 935 -47.30 23.63 45.25
C ASN A 935 -47.56 25.14 44.98
N SER A 936 -46.56 25.98 44.69
CA SER A 936 -46.76 27.42 44.43
C SER A 936 -47.52 27.67 43.11
N THR A 937 -47.17 26.92 42.07
CA THR A 937 -47.83 26.93 40.76
C THR A 937 -49.21 26.26 40.79
N GLU A 938 -49.38 25.26 41.65
CA GLU A 938 -50.66 24.57 41.90
C GLU A 938 -51.64 25.49 42.66
N GLN A 939 -51.15 26.21 43.70
CA GLN A 939 -51.91 27.25 44.39
C GLN A 939 -52.33 28.39 43.45
N LEU A 940 -51.45 28.79 42.53
CA LEU A 940 -51.79 29.77 41.50
C LEU A 940 -52.90 29.24 40.57
N LEU A 941 -52.81 27.99 40.10
CA LEU A 941 -53.84 27.38 39.25
C LEU A 941 -55.18 27.24 39.99
N GLN A 942 -55.17 26.86 41.26
CA GLN A 942 -56.36 26.78 42.11
C GLN A 942 -56.99 28.16 42.34
N ALA A 943 -56.20 29.19 42.64
CA ALA A 943 -56.68 30.56 42.80
C ALA A 943 -57.24 31.14 41.49
N ILE A 944 -56.67 30.80 40.33
CA ILE A 944 -57.22 31.15 39.02
C ILE A 944 -58.56 30.43 38.77
N GLN A 945 -58.75 29.23 39.33
CA GLN A 945 -59.99 28.45 39.19
C GLN A 945 -61.11 28.93 40.13
N GLU A 946 -60.75 29.44 41.32
CA GLU A 946 -61.67 29.95 42.35
C GLU A 946 -62.04 31.43 42.15
N GLU A 947 -61.07 32.30 41.81
CA GLU A 947 -61.24 33.76 41.69
C GLU A 947 -61.20 34.27 40.23
N GLY A 948 -60.98 33.39 39.25
CA GLY A 948 -60.91 33.74 37.85
C GLY A 948 -62.28 33.96 37.18
N PRO A 949 -62.36 34.80 36.14
CA PRO A 949 -63.63 35.08 35.45
C PRO A 949 -64.21 33.83 34.76
N VAL A 950 -65.54 33.72 34.77
CA VAL A 950 -66.31 32.61 34.18
C VAL A 950 -65.85 32.35 32.73
N GLY A 951 -65.26 31.17 32.50
CA GLY A 951 -64.66 30.76 31.22
C GLY A 951 -63.19 30.31 31.29
N CYS A 952 -62.50 30.45 32.43
CA CYS A 952 -61.14 29.92 32.65
C CYS A 952 -61.11 28.59 33.44
N LYS A 953 -62.23 27.87 33.53
CA LYS A 953 -62.28 26.57 34.20
C LYS A 953 -61.56 25.53 33.33
N ILE A 954 -60.40 25.08 33.79
CA ILE A 954 -59.66 23.95 33.22
C ILE A 954 -60.53 22.70 33.44
N TYR A 955 -60.93 22.02 32.36
CA TYR A 955 -61.57 20.70 32.43
C TYR A 955 -60.52 19.61 32.35
#